data_AF-A0A2T4HVR8-F1
#
_entry.id   AF-A0A2T4HVR8-F1
#
_cell.length_a   1.000
_cell.length_b   1.000
_cell.length_c   1.000
_cell.angle_alpha   90.00
_cell.angle_beta   90.00
_cell.angle_gamma   90.00
#
_symmetry.space_group_name_H-M   'P 1'
#
loop_
_entity.id
_entity.type
_entity.pdbx_description
1 polymer ?
#
loop_
_entity_poly.entity_id
_entity_poly.type
_entity_poly.pdbx_seq_one_letter_code
_entity_poly.pdbx_strand_id
1 'polypeptide(L)'
;MAKFLKIAATVVGVASIAIVTAGAGIALTSGLALSTGIEAASLVSLSTLAAIGAGLGVAASLLGKAPSGVGGAQTSWQSDPNAGIPYVMGRTGTSGNIIYHRAYGGDNKIKSIVTVLSGGGPIDAIEGLYLDDVLQSVNGSGGLTGRLSGLMWHRAQLGATPSTALTSPEGAMAGWTSAHRLSGYAASVLTLKFDGKGDKQLTSEPKARWVVRGVKVYDPRLDSTYPGGSGPCRPLQEATYVYSENPWLHALTWLLGRWQNGKRVIGIGAPIDMIDMAAFVEAASIADANGWKLGGSVTSRPDTRWNALKAMCQAGGGWPISLGAKVSCVINTPRVALTTVTSADLVDDVSVTATQSRRDRINGIVPRYRSEAHGWDIVPGAAIRVPAHVTFDGDERTREVEYSLVQNVNQAAQLARYDIENSREFGPIELPLKLRFWGYKPGDVVRLNVPEAGLVNQDVLLLDRNLSLQNGSVTLTARSETAGKHPFALGQTGTPPPTAAVSGPALVPTPTTAEWAISATTITATGDAAPALVVTGASATEGIDSILFEYRRYTGSQGDGDDWIAAGTVDPATQRITITSVTAATQYQVSIRYRLRDEWGARLILGPSTTGARPGASNTAIVYIYRRSATAPALPTADATYTFATATLTGLNNGWSTTIPAPSGGQPLYVAVASAVNSTATDTIAPGEWTTPEILAQDGTSGAAGINSATVYLYQRNNTGTAPPLPTTNLTYTFATAVLSGALNGWSQTVPADSGGSFLHVTTATAASAAATDNILSTEWAAVRTMAKDGSDGADAINNVNRVRNSQFERDEAGFGISVAGLTATVSPFTIEGGIKQYRASYTATAAGQRLNMYEHPAYAVAVKPGERLAVQCNIRANGPIDRTELQIWYRDAADANFGQETLQTLTGQRGYNTLMQGFAVVPAGAVRAFIHVSSYTNAAGTGINAIAQPMISSATASQTLFPPFTAGPVDGEDGSPGAPGTDGVTISASPPSIIVQADRDGGVYSGQFPATAQITVLDGNANVTESCTFSSSTGGGATGSVSNAAGTKGLVTATSLPSPNIAGYIMVTVTYGAKTLTLRMNVSKVRDGTNPSAAYPAVPVGLTTTAYPNPIPLDGGQTLTVWAVLDGINPTGGGTMSGSLQYSLDGGSSWNAMGGTSSGSAPFAVGEPASVHLNGTYTAPSGGATVTVRFIGSKVGAGNITISSRSYMQPK
;
A
#
# COMPACT_ATOMS: atom_id res chain seq x y z
N MET A 1 20.77 4.16 -67.33
CA MET A 1 19.51 3.72 -66.70
C MET A 1 19.78 3.37 -65.25
N ALA A 2 19.27 4.11 -64.28
CA ALA A 2 19.54 5.53 -64.06
C ALA A 2 19.49 5.78 -62.54
N LYS A 3 20.69 5.80 -61.94
CA LYS A 3 21.15 6.59 -60.77
C LYS A 3 20.30 6.56 -59.49
N PHE A 4 20.82 5.98 -58.39
CA PHE A 4 21.69 6.66 -57.38
C PHE A 4 20.90 7.79 -56.67
N LEU A 5 20.84 8.00 -55.34
CA LEU A 5 21.82 7.89 -54.25
C LEU A 5 21.11 8.43 -52.97
N LYS A 6 21.29 7.83 -51.78
CA LYS A 6 22.12 8.33 -50.64
C LYS A 6 21.73 9.68 -50.00
N ILE A 7 21.86 9.65 -48.66
CA ILE A 7 22.50 10.68 -47.81
C ILE A 7 21.68 11.98 -47.69
N ALA A 8 21.00 12.20 -46.57
CA ALA A 8 21.52 12.61 -45.27
C ALA A 8 21.25 14.09 -45.04
N ALA A 9 20.88 14.36 -43.80
CA ALA A 9 21.35 15.49 -43.03
C ALA A 9 20.87 16.90 -43.40
N THR A 10 20.78 17.65 -42.30
CA THR A 10 21.04 19.08 -42.16
C THR A 10 19.75 19.90 -41.97
N VAL A 11 19.25 20.05 -40.74
CA VAL A 11 19.76 20.91 -39.64
C VAL A 11 19.33 22.37 -39.83
N VAL A 12 18.39 22.75 -38.94
CA VAL A 12 18.36 23.98 -38.13
C VAL A 12 17.89 25.29 -38.76
N GLY A 13 17.05 25.97 -37.96
CA GLY A 13 16.75 27.40 -38.02
C GLY A 13 15.31 27.66 -37.56
N VAL A 14 14.98 27.49 -36.28
CA VAL A 14 14.99 28.53 -35.22
C VAL A 14 14.15 29.77 -35.55
N ALA A 15 13.12 29.99 -34.70
CA ALA A 15 12.45 31.26 -34.36
C ALA A 15 11.79 32.03 -35.53
N SER A 16 10.70 32.77 -35.43
CA SER A 16 9.83 33.28 -34.37
C SER A 16 8.71 34.03 -35.09
N ILE A 17 7.55 34.18 -34.44
CA ILE A 17 6.68 35.38 -34.44
C ILE A 17 6.50 36.13 -35.78
N ALA A 18 5.28 36.13 -36.34
CA ALA A 18 4.56 37.36 -36.70
C ALA A 18 3.17 37.08 -37.27
N ILE A 19 2.25 37.95 -36.86
CA ILE A 19 0.86 38.08 -37.29
C ILE A 19 0.83 38.90 -38.60
N VAL A 20 0.04 38.42 -39.58
CA VAL A 20 -0.77 39.17 -40.57
C VAL A 20 -0.14 39.69 -41.91
N THR A 21 -0.87 39.31 -42.98
CA THR A 21 -1.11 39.93 -44.31
C THR A 21 -0.17 39.80 -45.51
N ALA A 22 -0.82 39.41 -46.62
CA ALA A 22 -0.55 39.67 -48.06
C ALA A 22 0.76 39.07 -48.63
N GLY A 23 0.76 38.25 -49.68
CA GLY A 23 -0.15 38.10 -50.81
C GLY A 23 0.70 38.10 -52.08
N ALA A 24 0.95 36.93 -52.67
CA ALA A 24 1.40 36.78 -54.05
C ALA A 24 1.09 35.35 -54.51
N GLY A 25 0.00 35.21 -55.27
CA GLY A 25 -0.40 33.94 -55.86
C GLY A 25 0.18 33.74 -57.26
N ILE A 26 0.42 32.48 -57.61
CA ILE A 26 0.32 31.87 -58.95
C ILE A 26 -0.23 30.45 -58.67
N ALA A 27 -1.55 30.22 -58.68
CA ALA A 27 -2.37 29.78 -59.83
C ALA A 27 -1.84 28.46 -60.43
N LEU A 28 -2.56 27.34 -60.41
CA LEU A 28 -3.77 27.03 -61.19
C LEU A 28 -4.26 25.62 -60.75
N THR A 29 -5.51 25.19 -60.70
CA THR A 29 -6.86 25.77 -60.82
C THR A 29 -7.89 24.65 -60.63
N SER A 30 -9.01 24.97 -59.97
CA SER A 30 -10.41 24.55 -60.22
C SER A 30 -10.74 23.05 -60.38
N GLY A 31 -11.68 22.49 -59.60
CA GLY A 31 -13.10 22.83 -59.75
C GLY A 31 -13.91 22.87 -58.45
N LEU A 32 -14.68 23.96 -58.34
CA LEU A 32 -15.62 24.34 -57.30
C LEU A 32 -16.91 23.49 -57.30
N ALA A 33 -17.63 23.47 -56.16
CA ALA A 33 -18.97 24.06 -56.08
C ALA A 33 -19.42 24.19 -54.61
N LEU A 34 -19.33 25.40 -54.06
CA LEU A 34 -20.24 25.87 -53.01
C LEU A 34 -21.51 26.37 -53.73
N SER A 35 -22.67 25.80 -53.43
CA SER A 35 -23.95 26.45 -53.69
C SER A 35 -24.67 26.71 -52.36
N THR A 36 -24.97 27.99 -52.16
CA THR A 36 -25.78 28.53 -51.07
C THR A 36 -27.26 28.24 -51.29
N GLY A 37 -27.99 27.82 -50.25
CA GLY A 37 -29.45 27.80 -50.26
C GLY A 37 -30.12 26.91 -49.21
N ILE A 38 -30.37 27.49 -48.02
CA ILE A 38 -31.62 27.41 -47.24
C ILE A 38 -32.23 26.00 -46.94
N GLU A 39 -32.22 25.69 -45.63
CA GLU A 39 -33.16 24.91 -44.81
C GLU A 39 -33.08 23.36 -44.77
N ALA A 40 -32.87 22.91 -43.52
CA ALA A 40 -33.48 21.75 -42.88
C ALA A 40 -33.27 20.34 -43.45
N ALA A 41 -32.18 19.68 -43.04
CA ALA A 41 -32.24 18.36 -42.40
C ALA A 41 -30.85 17.98 -41.85
N SER A 42 -30.79 17.69 -40.56
CA SER A 42 -29.64 17.12 -39.88
C SER A 42 -29.39 15.68 -40.36
N LEU A 43 -28.41 15.48 -41.23
CA LEU A 43 -27.76 14.19 -41.46
C LEU A 43 -26.25 14.39 -41.37
N VAL A 44 -25.70 14.25 -40.16
CA VAL A 44 -24.27 14.02 -40.01
C VAL A 44 -24.06 12.55 -40.37
N SER A 45 -23.68 12.29 -41.62
CA SER A 45 -23.29 10.97 -42.07
C SER A 45 -22.01 10.53 -41.37
N LEU A 46 -22.00 9.27 -40.94
CA LEU A 46 -20.98 8.53 -40.20
C LEU A 46 -19.64 8.32 -40.95
N SER A 47 -19.16 9.27 -41.76
CA SER A 47 -18.04 9.06 -42.70
C SER A 47 -16.82 9.97 -42.51
N THR A 48 -16.77 10.84 -41.49
CA THR A 48 -15.54 11.63 -41.18
C THR A 48 -14.60 10.95 -40.18
N LEU A 49 -14.75 9.64 -39.95
CA LEU A 49 -13.86 8.82 -39.11
C LEU A 49 -13.26 7.63 -39.89
N ALA A 50 -12.90 7.85 -41.16
CA ALA A 50 -12.35 6.82 -42.04
C ALA A 50 -11.15 7.30 -42.88
N ALA A 51 -10.24 8.08 -42.28
CA ALA A 51 -8.97 8.42 -42.91
C ALA A 51 -7.84 8.55 -41.87
N ILE A 52 -7.53 7.46 -41.18
CA ILE A 52 -6.18 7.19 -40.68
C ILE A 52 -5.84 5.75 -41.11
N GLY A 53 -5.62 5.59 -42.41
CA GLY A 53 -4.98 4.43 -42.98
C GLY A 53 -3.64 4.89 -43.53
N ALA A 54 -2.57 4.20 -43.12
CA ALA A 54 -1.16 4.36 -43.48
C ALA A 54 -0.29 5.30 -42.61
N GLY A 55 0.61 4.68 -41.84
CA GLY A 55 1.98 5.17 -41.65
C GLY A 55 2.32 5.83 -40.31
N LEU A 56 3.16 5.13 -39.53
CA LEU A 56 4.15 5.62 -38.54
C LEU A 56 3.88 6.98 -37.87
N GLY A 57 3.50 6.94 -36.59
CA GLY A 57 3.53 8.13 -35.71
C GLY A 57 2.53 8.12 -34.55
N VAL A 58 2.10 6.95 -34.09
CA VAL A 58 0.85 6.81 -33.33
C VAL A 58 1.12 6.24 -31.93
N ALA A 59 1.81 7.01 -31.09
CA ALA A 59 1.84 6.78 -29.64
C ALA A 59 1.18 7.95 -28.90
N ALA A 60 1.56 9.17 -29.29
CA ALA A 60 1.07 10.41 -28.72
C ALA A 60 -0.32 10.84 -29.22
N SER A 61 -0.85 10.22 -30.29
CA SER A 61 -2.15 10.57 -30.88
C SER A 61 -3.30 9.61 -30.50
N LEU A 62 -3.00 8.42 -29.95
CA LEU A 62 -4.02 7.47 -29.45
C LEU A 62 -4.52 7.84 -28.04
N LEU A 63 -3.70 8.54 -27.26
CA LEU A 63 -4.17 9.24 -26.07
C LEU A 63 -4.74 10.57 -26.54
N GLY A 64 -6.07 10.71 -26.52
CA GLY A 64 -6.75 11.90 -27.01
C GLY A 64 -6.06 13.18 -26.50
N LYS A 65 -5.63 14.05 -27.43
CA LYS A 65 -4.98 15.32 -27.12
C LYS A 65 -5.73 16.00 -25.96
N ALA A 66 -4.98 16.32 -24.88
CA ALA A 66 -5.47 17.06 -23.73
C ALA A 66 -6.35 18.22 -24.20
N PRO A 67 -7.49 18.48 -23.52
CA PRO A 67 -8.41 19.51 -23.96
C PRO A 67 -7.63 20.82 -24.15
N SER A 68 -7.74 21.41 -25.34
CA SER A 68 -7.31 22.80 -25.52
C SER A 68 -8.21 23.66 -24.62
N GLY A 69 -7.63 24.49 -23.76
CA GLY A 69 -8.29 25.28 -22.71
C GLY A 69 -9.78 25.50 -22.96
N VAL A 70 -10.61 24.87 -22.12
CA VAL A 70 -12.07 24.94 -22.23
C VAL A 70 -12.52 26.05 -21.29
N GLY A 71 -13.07 27.11 -21.85
CA GLY A 71 -13.59 28.24 -21.07
C GLY A 71 -13.51 29.57 -21.81
N GLY A 72 -14.69 30.16 -22.08
CA GLY A 72 -14.82 31.61 -22.12
C GLY A 72 -14.52 32.23 -20.75
N ALA A 73 -14.40 33.55 -20.68
CA ALA A 73 -14.05 34.25 -19.45
C ALA A 73 -15.16 34.13 -18.37
N GLN A 74 -15.14 33.03 -17.61
CA GLN A 74 -16.12 32.68 -16.58
C GLN A 74 -16.26 33.77 -15.49
N THR A 75 -15.18 34.53 -15.25
CA THR A 75 -15.12 35.60 -14.26
C THR A 75 -15.35 36.99 -14.86
N SER A 76 -15.43 37.13 -16.19
CA SER A 76 -15.69 38.43 -16.81
C SER A 76 -17.18 38.75 -16.82
N TRP A 77 -17.57 39.81 -16.13
CA TRP A 77 -18.93 40.34 -16.18
C TRP A 77 -19.06 41.33 -17.34
N GLN A 78 -19.37 40.83 -18.54
CA GLN A 78 -19.44 41.63 -19.76
C GLN A 78 -20.72 41.37 -20.54
N SER A 79 -21.14 42.38 -21.32
CA SER A 79 -22.21 42.28 -22.30
C SER A 79 -21.62 41.89 -23.65
N ASP A 80 -21.53 40.59 -23.92
CA ASP A 80 -21.11 40.06 -25.23
C ASP A 80 -22.32 39.43 -25.96
N PRO A 81 -22.82 40.06 -27.03
CA PRO A 81 -23.93 39.54 -27.84
C PRO A 81 -23.65 38.18 -28.51
N ASN A 82 -22.37 37.81 -28.68
CA ASN A 82 -21.95 36.56 -29.30
C ASN A 82 -21.58 35.46 -28.30
N ALA A 83 -21.73 35.71 -27.00
CA ALA A 83 -21.33 34.78 -25.96
C ALA A 83 -22.12 33.45 -26.05
N GLY A 84 -21.41 32.33 -25.91
CA GLY A 84 -22.04 31.02 -25.79
C GLY A 84 -22.88 30.90 -24.50
N ILE A 85 -23.79 29.95 -24.48
CA ILE A 85 -24.56 29.62 -23.27
C ILE A 85 -23.59 29.03 -22.22
N PRO A 86 -23.47 29.62 -21.02
CA PRO A 86 -22.66 29.04 -19.96
C PRO A 86 -23.37 27.82 -19.36
N TYR A 87 -22.62 26.76 -19.08
CA TYR A 87 -23.09 25.55 -18.40
C TYR A 87 -22.23 25.30 -17.17
N VAL A 88 -22.78 25.67 -16.01
CA VAL A 88 -22.07 25.64 -14.75
C VAL A 88 -22.28 24.31 -14.04
N MET A 89 -21.19 23.70 -13.60
CA MET A 89 -21.14 22.39 -12.98
C MET A 89 -20.46 22.45 -11.62
N GLY A 90 -20.85 21.54 -10.71
CA GLY A 90 -20.36 21.51 -9.33
C GLY A 90 -20.63 22.82 -8.60
N ARG A 91 -19.90 23.08 -7.51
CA ARG A 91 -19.86 24.39 -6.86
C ARG A 91 -18.78 25.27 -7.49
N THR A 92 -19.12 26.48 -7.95
CA THR A 92 -18.13 27.39 -8.53
C THR A 92 -18.57 28.86 -8.52
N GLY A 93 -17.62 29.79 -8.54
CA GLY A 93 -17.88 31.20 -8.81
C GLY A 93 -18.04 31.49 -10.30
N THR A 94 -19.10 32.21 -10.69
CA THR A 94 -19.31 32.65 -12.08
C THR A 94 -19.84 34.08 -12.11
N SER A 95 -19.41 34.85 -13.10
CA SER A 95 -19.94 36.19 -13.36
C SER A 95 -21.07 36.17 -14.39
N GLY A 96 -21.27 35.05 -15.09
CA GLY A 96 -22.33 34.89 -16.10
C GLY A 96 -22.26 35.89 -17.27
N ASN A 97 -23.28 35.84 -18.14
CA ASN A 97 -23.37 36.69 -19.33
C ASN A 97 -24.51 37.70 -19.17
N ILE A 98 -24.24 38.99 -19.44
CA ILE A 98 -25.26 40.04 -19.38
C ILE A 98 -26.13 39.99 -20.65
N ILE A 99 -27.45 39.87 -20.48
CA ILE A 99 -28.42 39.81 -21.59
C ILE A 99 -29.39 41.01 -21.62
N TYR A 100 -29.45 41.78 -20.54
CA TYR A 100 -30.23 43.01 -20.44
C TYR A 100 -29.48 44.00 -19.59
N HIS A 101 -29.34 45.23 -20.09
CA HIS A 101 -28.62 46.31 -19.41
C HIS A 101 -29.24 47.64 -19.86
N ARG A 102 -30.17 48.19 -19.06
CA ARG A 102 -30.85 49.46 -19.40
C ARG A 102 -31.14 50.31 -18.16
N ALA A 103 -31.09 51.62 -18.35
CA ALA A 103 -31.52 52.61 -17.38
C ALA A 103 -32.98 53.05 -17.62
N TYR A 104 -33.69 53.41 -16.56
CA TYR A 104 -35.09 53.84 -16.56
C TYR A 104 -35.44 54.65 -15.30
N GLY A 105 -36.70 55.09 -15.20
CA GLY A 105 -37.20 55.95 -14.12
C GLY A 105 -36.95 57.44 -14.38
N GLY A 106 -37.43 58.31 -13.49
CA GLY A 106 -37.18 59.75 -13.59
C GLY A 106 -35.68 60.04 -13.61
N ASP A 107 -35.23 60.80 -14.61
CA ASP A 107 -33.81 61.13 -14.92
C ASP A 107 -32.90 59.91 -15.20
N ASN A 108 -33.46 58.74 -15.57
CA ASN A 108 -32.70 57.50 -15.80
C ASN A 108 -31.85 57.05 -14.59
N LYS A 109 -32.27 57.42 -13.38
CA LYS A 109 -31.53 57.16 -12.15
C LYS A 109 -31.49 55.70 -11.72
N ILE A 110 -32.36 54.84 -12.25
CA ILE A 110 -32.40 53.41 -11.94
C ILE A 110 -31.84 52.64 -13.13
N LYS A 111 -31.04 51.60 -12.88
CA LYS A 111 -30.50 50.72 -13.90
C LYS A 111 -30.69 49.28 -13.47
N SER A 112 -31.17 48.42 -14.37
CA SER A 112 -31.25 46.99 -14.11
C SER A 112 -30.39 46.20 -15.10
N ILE A 113 -29.68 45.22 -14.55
CA ILE A 113 -28.75 44.34 -15.26
C ILE A 113 -29.22 42.91 -15.03
N VAL A 114 -29.60 42.20 -16.10
CA VAL A 114 -29.95 40.78 -16.04
C VAL A 114 -28.79 39.95 -16.56
N THR A 115 -28.33 39.02 -15.74
CA THR A 115 -27.19 38.16 -15.99
C THR A 115 -27.64 36.70 -15.98
N VAL A 116 -27.35 35.97 -17.06
CA VAL A 116 -27.53 34.52 -17.15
C VAL A 116 -26.29 33.85 -16.56
N LEU A 117 -26.48 33.12 -15.45
CA LEU A 117 -25.41 32.43 -14.74
C LEU A 117 -25.13 31.06 -15.34
N SER A 118 -26.18 30.32 -15.71
CA SER A 118 -26.07 29.01 -16.36
C SER A 118 -27.31 28.72 -17.19
N GLY A 119 -27.16 27.95 -18.28
CA GLY A 119 -28.24 27.36 -19.06
C GLY A 119 -28.23 25.84 -19.00
N GLY A 120 -29.24 25.20 -19.60
CA GLY A 120 -29.32 23.75 -19.71
C GLY A 120 -29.93 23.05 -18.50
N GLY A 121 -30.86 23.70 -17.80
CA GLY A 121 -31.62 23.14 -16.67
C GLY A 121 -31.49 23.98 -15.41
N PRO A 122 -32.33 23.74 -14.39
CA PRO A 122 -32.22 24.47 -13.14
C PRO A 122 -30.90 24.14 -12.45
N ILE A 123 -30.25 25.17 -11.92
CA ILE A 123 -29.14 24.99 -10.97
C ILE A 123 -29.69 24.61 -9.60
N ASP A 124 -28.87 24.03 -8.73
CA ASP A 124 -29.30 23.64 -7.39
C ASP A 124 -29.51 24.84 -6.47
N ALA A 125 -28.56 25.78 -6.44
CA ALA A 125 -28.67 27.00 -5.63
C ALA A 125 -27.70 28.10 -6.03
N ILE A 126 -28.01 29.31 -5.56
CA ILE A 126 -27.10 30.46 -5.55
C ILE A 126 -26.75 30.73 -4.09
N GLU A 127 -25.50 30.54 -3.72
CA GLU A 127 -25.05 30.59 -2.32
C GLU A 127 -24.63 31.99 -1.88
N GLY A 128 -24.12 32.81 -2.79
CA GLY A 128 -23.63 34.15 -2.45
C GLY A 128 -23.48 35.05 -3.66
N LEU A 129 -23.66 36.35 -3.41
CA LEU A 129 -23.36 37.45 -4.34
C LEU A 129 -22.14 38.20 -3.82
N TYR A 130 -21.12 38.31 -4.65
CA TYR A 130 -19.93 39.13 -4.43
C TYR A 130 -20.01 40.36 -5.33
N LEU A 131 -19.81 41.53 -4.75
CA LEU A 131 -19.65 42.79 -5.47
C LEU A 131 -18.25 43.31 -5.19
N ASP A 132 -17.45 43.53 -6.23
CA ASP A 132 -16.04 43.92 -6.14
C ASP A 132 -15.27 43.03 -5.14
N ASP A 133 -15.46 41.72 -5.27
CA ASP A 133 -14.88 40.66 -4.42
C ASP A 133 -15.31 40.68 -2.95
N VAL A 134 -16.30 41.49 -2.57
CA VAL A 134 -16.88 41.52 -1.22
C VAL A 134 -18.25 40.83 -1.19
N LEU A 135 -18.40 39.83 -0.33
CA LEU A 135 -19.66 39.12 -0.10
C LEU A 135 -20.75 40.08 0.40
N GLN A 136 -21.91 40.04 -0.23
CA GLN A 136 -23.05 40.89 0.09
C GLN A 136 -24.18 40.11 0.73
N SER A 137 -24.85 40.75 1.69
CA SER A 137 -26.07 40.24 2.31
C SER A 137 -27.30 40.85 1.64
N VAL A 138 -28.28 40.00 1.32
CA VAL A 138 -29.54 40.39 0.66
C VAL A 138 -30.70 40.06 1.60
N ASN A 139 -31.57 41.04 1.85
CA ASN A 139 -32.74 40.88 2.72
C ASN A 139 -33.91 40.19 1.98
N GLY A 140 -34.97 39.84 2.72
CA GLY A 140 -36.15 39.15 2.17
C GLY A 140 -36.91 39.89 1.06
N SER A 141 -36.73 41.20 0.92
CA SER A 141 -37.32 42.01 -0.17
C SER A 141 -36.45 42.03 -1.43
N GLY A 142 -35.23 41.49 -1.36
CA GLY A 142 -34.21 41.55 -2.40
C GLY A 142 -33.32 42.79 -2.32
N GLY A 143 -33.39 43.60 -1.26
CA GLY A 143 -32.49 44.75 -1.07
C GLY A 143 -31.16 44.33 -0.45
N LEU A 144 -30.06 44.94 -0.89
CA LEU A 144 -28.77 44.77 -0.20
C LEU A 144 -28.80 45.50 1.16
N THR A 145 -27.99 45.03 2.11
CA THR A 145 -27.90 45.63 3.46
C THR A 145 -26.63 46.49 3.62
N GLY A 146 -26.49 47.16 4.78
CA GLY A 146 -25.30 47.95 5.09
C GLY A 146 -25.18 49.21 4.22
N ARG A 147 -23.98 49.52 3.73
CA ARG A 147 -23.69 50.73 2.94
C ARG A 147 -24.45 50.80 1.60
N LEU A 148 -24.90 49.65 1.08
CA LEU A 148 -25.65 49.55 -0.18
C LEU A 148 -27.18 49.51 0.03
N SER A 149 -27.63 49.66 1.27
CA SER A 149 -29.06 49.66 1.62
C SER A 149 -29.80 50.82 0.94
N GLY A 150 -30.85 50.48 0.18
CA GLY A 150 -31.64 51.45 -0.58
C GLY A 150 -30.97 51.97 -1.86
N LEU A 151 -29.77 51.47 -2.19
CA LEU A 151 -29.03 51.81 -3.41
C LEU A 151 -28.97 50.65 -4.40
N MET A 152 -28.97 49.40 -3.91
CA MET A 152 -28.91 48.21 -4.75
C MET A 152 -29.88 47.12 -4.31
N TRP A 153 -30.37 46.36 -5.28
CA TRP A 153 -31.23 45.21 -5.09
C TRP A 153 -30.76 44.04 -5.96
N HIS A 154 -30.97 42.83 -5.44
CA HIS A 154 -30.67 41.56 -6.09
C HIS A 154 -31.89 40.65 -6.00
N ARG A 155 -32.31 40.12 -7.15
CA ARG A 155 -33.22 38.97 -7.23
C ARG A 155 -32.64 37.94 -8.16
N ALA A 156 -32.91 36.67 -7.93
CA ALA A 156 -32.44 35.61 -8.79
C ALA A 156 -33.47 34.50 -8.94
N GLN A 157 -33.30 33.71 -9.97
CA GLN A 157 -34.06 32.50 -10.25
C GLN A 157 -33.11 31.37 -10.59
N LEU A 158 -33.50 30.15 -10.20
CA LEU A 158 -32.67 28.96 -10.40
C LEU A 158 -32.82 28.36 -11.80
N GLY A 159 -33.74 28.87 -12.64
CA GLY A 159 -33.95 28.38 -14.01
C GLY A 159 -34.95 27.23 -14.12
N ALA A 160 -36.00 27.21 -13.29
CA ALA A 160 -37.10 26.25 -13.41
C ALA A 160 -37.76 26.26 -14.81
N THR A 161 -38.42 25.17 -15.18
CA THR A 161 -39.11 25.01 -16.46
C THR A 161 -40.59 24.69 -16.24
N PRO A 162 -41.52 25.68 -16.34
CA PRO A 162 -41.30 27.10 -16.64
C PRO A 162 -40.85 27.94 -15.43
N SER A 163 -40.16 29.05 -15.71
CA SER A 163 -39.82 30.10 -14.72
C SER A 163 -40.73 31.31 -14.87
N THR A 164 -40.77 32.16 -13.84
CA THR A 164 -41.38 33.50 -13.90
C THR A 164 -40.34 34.54 -14.30
N ALA A 165 -40.70 35.55 -15.10
CA ALA A 165 -39.75 36.61 -15.46
C ALA A 165 -39.19 37.32 -14.21
N LEU A 166 -37.88 37.57 -14.21
CA LEU A 166 -37.23 38.37 -13.17
C LEU A 166 -37.82 39.79 -13.17
N THR A 167 -37.97 40.36 -11.98
CA THR A 167 -38.53 41.71 -11.78
C THR A 167 -37.59 42.53 -10.92
N SER A 168 -37.51 43.83 -11.20
CA SER A 168 -36.81 44.77 -10.33
C SER A 168 -37.71 45.13 -9.12
N PRO A 169 -37.16 45.19 -7.90
CA PRO A 169 -37.86 45.74 -6.74
C PRO A 169 -38.13 47.24 -6.83
N GLU A 170 -37.41 47.96 -7.69
CA GLU A 170 -37.49 49.42 -7.84
C GLU A 170 -37.89 49.76 -9.29
N GLY A 171 -39.21 49.81 -9.53
CA GLY A 171 -39.82 50.21 -10.81
C GLY A 171 -39.83 49.13 -11.91
N ALA A 172 -40.71 49.32 -12.90
CA ALA A 172 -40.82 48.39 -14.04
C ALA A 172 -39.64 48.55 -15.00
N MET A 173 -38.98 47.43 -15.31
CA MET A 173 -37.84 47.39 -16.23
C MET A 173 -38.29 47.67 -17.67
N ALA A 174 -37.71 48.69 -18.30
CA ALA A 174 -38.11 49.13 -19.65
C ALA A 174 -37.91 48.05 -20.72
N GLY A 175 -39.00 47.62 -21.38
CA GLY A 175 -38.99 46.58 -22.41
C GLY A 175 -38.89 45.14 -21.88
N TRP A 176 -38.77 44.93 -20.56
CA TRP A 176 -38.75 43.61 -19.94
C TRP A 176 -40.13 43.25 -19.40
N THR A 177 -40.84 42.40 -20.13
CA THR A 177 -42.21 41.96 -19.81
C THR A 177 -42.25 40.56 -19.19
N SER A 178 -43.43 40.13 -18.73
CA SER A 178 -43.67 38.77 -18.21
C SER A 178 -43.41 37.63 -19.21
N ALA A 179 -43.19 37.94 -20.50
CA ALA A 179 -42.77 36.98 -21.51
C ALA A 179 -41.28 36.59 -21.40
N HIS A 180 -40.43 37.44 -20.81
CA HIS A 180 -38.98 37.24 -20.68
C HIS A 180 -38.63 36.34 -19.49
N ARG A 181 -39.16 35.10 -19.52
CA ARG A 181 -39.12 34.16 -18.38
C ARG A 181 -37.75 33.52 -18.15
N LEU A 182 -36.91 33.44 -19.18
CA LEU A 182 -35.62 32.73 -19.16
C LEU A 182 -35.76 31.31 -18.55
N SER A 183 -36.83 30.60 -18.93
CA SER A 183 -37.07 29.24 -18.42
C SER A 183 -35.92 28.32 -18.80
N GLY A 184 -35.43 27.53 -17.85
CA GLY A 184 -34.27 26.67 -18.08
C GLY A 184 -32.90 27.37 -18.06
N TYR A 185 -32.88 28.66 -17.71
CA TYR A 185 -31.67 29.45 -17.47
C TYR A 185 -31.70 30.03 -16.06
N ALA A 186 -30.69 29.69 -15.27
CA ALA A 186 -30.44 30.35 -14.00
C ALA A 186 -29.97 31.77 -14.27
N ALA A 187 -30.63 32.74 -13.66
CA ALA A 187 -30.39 34.14 -13.93
C ALA A 187 -30.55 35.00 -12.68
N SER A 188 -29.84 36.10 -12.65
CA SER A 188 -29.92 37.13 -11.62
C SER A 188 -30.26 38.47 -12.25
N VAL A 189 -30.98 39.31 -11.51
CA VAL A 189 -31.13 40.73 -11.80
C VAL A 189 -30.52 41.54 -10.66
N LEU A 190 -29.60 42.44 -11.02
CA LEU A 190 -29.11 43.51 -10.16
C LEU A 190 -29.75 44.82 -10.58
N THR A 191 -30.43 45.48 -9.65
CA THR A 191 -30.96 46.83 -9.84
C THR A 191 -30.13 47.81 -9.02
N LEU A 192 -29.67 48.87 -9.67
CA LEU A 192 -28.84 49.92 -9.09
C LEU A 192 -29.56 51.26 -9.20
N LYS A 193 -29.45 52.10 -8.17
CA LYS A 193 -29.97 53.46 -8.15
C LYS A 193 -28.82 54.45 -8.03
N PHE A 194 -28.54 55.17 -9.10
CA PHE A 194 -27.53 56.22 -9.17
C PHE A 194 -28.10 57.53 -8.63
N ASP A 195 -27.28 58.26 -7.86
CA ASP A 195 -27.62 59.59 -7.37
C ASP A 195 -26.88 60.66 -8.20
N GLY A 196 -27.62 61.42 -9.00
CA GLY A 196 -27.08 62.48 -9.85
C GLY A 196 -26.56 63.71 -9.09
N LYS A 197 -26.76 63.81 -7.76
CA LYS A 197 -26.35 64.96 -6.94
C LYS A 197 -25.14 64.72 -6.04
N GLY A 198 -24.57 63.50 -6.02
CA GLY A 198 -23.26 63.22 -5.43
C GLY A 198 -23.19 63.02 -3.91
N ASP A 199 -24.31 63.12 -3.18
CA ASP A 199 -24.28 63.04 -1.70
C ASP A 199 -24.33 61.60 -1.15
N LYS A 200 -24.68 60.57 -1.96
CA LYS A 200 -24.76 59.15 -1.54
C LYS A 200 -24.19 58.12 -2.53
N GLN A 201 -22.87 58.08 -2.64
CA GLN A 201 -21.96 56.90 -2.74
C GLN A 201 -22.15 55.73 -3.75
N LEU A 202 -23.01 55.77 -4.78
CA LEU A 202 -22.92 54.81 -5.91
C LEU A 202 -22.64 55.52 -7.24
N THR A 203 -21.35 55.62 -7.61
CA THR A 203 -20.85 56.37 -8.77
C THR A 203 -20.49 55.51 -9.98
N SER A 204 -20.30 54.20 -9.79
CA SER A 204 -19.95 53.23 -10.85
C SER A 204 -20.69 51.92 -10.68
N GLU A 205 -20.78 51.13 -11.76
CA GLU A 205 -21.28 49.76 -11.71
C GLU A 205 -20.24 48.84 -11.04
N PRO A 206 -20.59 48.13 -9.95
CA PRO A 206 -19.68 47.20 -9.29
C PRO A 206 -19.56 45.89 -10.08
N LYS A 207 -18.42 45.21 -10.02
CA LYS A 207 -18.25 43.90 -10.66
C LYS A 207 -18.98 42.83 -9.84
N ALA A 208 -19.95 42.16 -10.45
CA ALA A 208 -20.70 41.10 -9.79
C ALA A 208 -20.15 39.70 -10.10
N ARG A 209 -20.05 38.86 -9.07
CA ARG A 209 -19.80 37.41 -9.17
C ARG A 209 -20.76 36.66 -8.27
N TRP A 210 -21.26 35.52 -8.73
CA TRP A 210 -22.13 34.64 -7.95
C TRP A 210 -21.43 33.32 -7.66
N VAL A 211 -21.53 32.84 -6.42
CA VAL A 211 -21.16 31.47 -6.08
C VAL A 211 -22.40 30.61 -6.24
N VAL A 212 -22.32 29.63 -7.13
CA VAL A 212 -23.46 28.78 -7.50
C VAL A 212 -23.14 27.31 -7.30
N ARG A 213 -24.15 26.55 -6.88
CA ARG A 213 -24.19 25.11 -7.06
C ARG A 213 -24.91 24.83 -8.36
N GLY A 214 -24.15 24.36 -9.34
CA GLY A 214 -24.53 24.26 -10.75
C GLY A 214 -25.67 23.29 -11.05
N VAL A 215 -25.74 22.90 -12.32
CA VAL A 215 -26.82 22.06 -12.87
C VAL A 215 -26.86 20.66 -12.22
N LYS A 216 -28.08 20.15 -12.02
CA LYS A 216 -28.33 18.78 -11.53
C LYS A 216 -28.10 17.74 -12.62
N VAL A 217 -27.64 16.55 -12.26
CA VAL A 217 -27.23 15.47 -13.17
C VAL A 217 -28.10 14.24 -13.06
N TYR A 218 -28.09 13.44 -14.13
CA TYR A 218 -28.60 12.07 -14.09
C TYR A 218 -27.59 11.16 -13.39
N ASP A 219 -28.03 10.46 -12.34
CA ASP A 219 -27.24 9.40 -11.69
C ASP A 219 -27.92 8.04 -11.92
N PRO A 220 -27.34 7.15 -12.76
CA PRO A 220 -27.90 5.82 -12.98
C PRO A 220 -28.01 4.97 -11.72
N ARG A 221 -27.17 5.23 -10.70
CA ARG A 221 -27.21 4.50 -9.41
C ARG A 221 -28.48 4.86 -8.62
N LEU A 222 -29.10 5.99 -8.93
CA LEU A 222 -30.37 6.45 -8.37
C LEU A 222 -31.57 6.20 -9.30
N ASP A 223 -31.40 5.39 -10.35
CA ASP A 223 -32.44 5.02 -11.30
C ASP A 223 -32.83 3.55 -11.15
N SER A 224 -34.06 3.28 -10.69
CA SER A 224 -34.57 1.90 -10.57
C SER A 224 -34.81 1.18 -11.91
N THR A 225 -34.73 1.87 -13.04
CA THR A 225 -34.83 1.28 -14.39
C THR A 225 -33.46 0.90 -14.97
N TYR A 226 -32.38 1.42 -14.39
CA TYR A 226 -31.02 1.00 -14.71
C TYR A 226 -30.64 -0.22 -13.85
N PRO A 227 -30.06 -1.29 -14.45
CA PRO A 227 -29.62 -2.46 -13.69
C PRO A 227 -28.65 -2.09 -12.55
N GLY A 228 -29.02 -2.41 -11.31
CA GLY A 228 -28.22 -2.08 -10.11
C GLY A 228 -28.48 -0.68 -9.52
N GLY A 229 -29.33 0.14 -10.13
CA GLY A 229 -29.76 1.43 -9.59
C GLY A 229 -31.02 1.36 -8.73
N SER A 230 -31.22 2.34 -7.86
CA SER A 230 -32.42 2.44 -7.01
C SER A 230 -32.86 3.88 -6.79
N GLY A 231 -34.11 4.21 -7.11
CA GLY A 231 -34.66 5.55 -6.89
C GLY A 231 -35.40 6.13 -8.10
N PRO A 232 -35.80 7.41 -8.02
CA PRO A 232 -36.67 8.05 -9.00
C PRO A 232 -35.92 8.78 -10.13
N CYS A 233 -34.58 8.80 -10.14
CA CYS A 233 -33.82 9.49 -11.19
C CYS A 233 -34.04 8.76 -12.53
N ARG A 234 -34.29 9.48 -13.64
CA ARG A 234 -34.58 8.88 -14.95
C ARG A 234 -33.87 9.64 -16.08
N PRO A 235 -33.25 8.96 -17.06
CA PRO A 235 -32.56 9.63 -18.14
C PRO A 235 -33.53 10.45 -18.98
N LEU A 236 -33.09 11.63 -19.43
CA LEU A 236 -33.88 12.59 -20.21
C LEU A 236 -35.11 13.18 -19.49
N GLN A 237 -35.33 12.84 -18.22
CA GLN A 237 -36.35 13.47 -17.36
C GLN A 237 -35.67 14.40 -16.36
N GLU A 238 -35.29 15.59 -16.82
CA GLU A 238 -34.46 16.53 -16.06
C GLU A 238 -35.04 16.95 -14.70
N ALA A 239 -36.36 16.85 -14.50
CA ALA A 239 -37.00 17.15 -13.21
C ALA A 239 -36.61 16.16 -12.09
N THR A 240 -36.13 14.97 -12.45
CA THR A 240 -35.71 13.91 -11.52
C THR A 240 -34.22 13.94 -11.18
N TYR A 241 -33.45 14.82 -11.83
CA TYR A 241 -32.00 14.88 -11.68
C TYR A 241 -31.61 15.42 -10.30
N VAL A 242 -30.46 14.97 -9.81
CA VAL A 242 -29.95 15.27 -8.47
C VAL A 242 -28.69 16.15 -8.54
N TYR A 243 -28.42 16.92 -7.50
CA TYR A 243 -27.16 17.64 -7.42
C TYR A 243 -26.00 16.68 -7.14
N SER A 244 -24.92 16.80 -7.90
CA SER A 244 -23.68 16.06 -7.68
C SER A 244 -22.49 16.88 -8.19
N GLU A 245 -21.33 16.68 -7.56
CA GLU A 245 -20.05 17.25 -7.96
C GLU A 245 -19.17 16.20 -8.67
N ASN A 246 -19.72 15.03 -9.01
CA ASN A 246 -18.98 13.94 -9.64
C ASN A 246 -18.72 14.20 -11.14
N PRO A 247 -17.46 14.20 -11.61
CA PRO A 247 -17.09 14.53 -12.99
C PRO A 247 -17.76 13.62 -14.04
N TRP A 248 -17.88 12.33 -13.74
CA TRP A 248 -18.40 11.33 -14.68
C TRP A 248 -19.91 11.40 -14.84
N LEU A 249 -20.66 11.79 -13.79
CA LEU A 249 -22.10 12.02 -13.90
C LEU A 249 -22.41 13.29 -14.71
N HIS A 250 -21.60 14.33 -14.59
CA HIS A 250 -21.67 15.51 -15.45
C HIS A 250 -21.34 15.15 -16.90
N ALA A 251 -20.30 14.35 -17.13
CA ALA A 251 -19.93 13.83 -18.45
C ALA A 251 -21.06 12.99 -19.09
N LEU A 252 -21.67 12.09 -18.32
CA LEU A 252 -22.80 11.27 -18.75
C LEU A 252 -24.03 12.13 -19.10
N THR A 253 -24.36 13.10 -18.25
CA THR A 253 -25.48 14.00 -18.52
C THR A 253 -25.21 14.91 -19.72
N TRP A 254 -23.95 15.30 -19.94
CA TRP A 254 -23.52 16.02 -21.14
C TRP A 254 -23.68 15.18 -22.41
N LEU A 255 -23.43 13.87 -22.33
CA LEU A 255 -23.68 12.93 -23.43
C LEU A 255 -25.16 12.80 -23.76
N LEU A 256 -26.03 12.62 -22.76
CA LEU A 256 -27.49 12.61 -22.94
C LEU A 256 -28.03 13.92 -23.52
N GLY A 257 -27.34 15.03 -23.23
CA GLY A 257 -27.74 16.37 -23.62
C GLY A 257 -28.87 16.92 -22.78
N ARG A 258 -29.09 18.23 -22.91
CA ARG A 258 -30.17 18.97 -22.23
C ARG A 258 -31.24 19.35 -23.23
N TRP A 259 -32.50 19.15 -22.87
CA TRP A 259 -33.63 19.23 -23.80
C TRP A 259 -34.73 20.11 -23.24
N GLN A 260 -35.23 21.03 -24.07
CA GLN A 260 -36.38 21.88 -23.75
C GLN A 260 -37.27 21.98 -24.97
N ASN A 261 -38.57 21.79 -24.79
CA ASN A 261 -39.57 21.81 -25.88
C ASN A 261 -39.18 20.90 -27.07
N GLY A 262 -38.63 19.71 -26.77
CA GLY A 262 -38.16 18.76 -27.79
C GLY A 262 -36.90 19.15 -28.55
N LYS A 263 -36.26 20.28 -28.19
CA LYS A 263 -35.02 20.77 -28.82
C LYS A 263 -33.84 20.66 -27.86
N ARG A 264 -32.69 20.21 -28.36
CA ARG A 264 -31.44 20.15 -27.60
C ARG A 264 -30.89 21.56 -27.37
N VAL A 265 -30.80 21.98 -26.12
CA VAL A 265 -30.26 23.28 -25.70
C VAL A 265 -28.73 23.23 -25.63
N ILE A 266 -28.17 22.19 -24.99
CA ILE A 266 -26.72 22.03 -24.81
C ILE A 266 -26.35 20.54 -24.64
N GLY A 267 -25.06 20.21 -24.72
CA GLY A 267 -24.55 18.84 -24.68
C GLY A 267 -24.53 18.14 -26.04
N ILE A 268 -24.09 16.88 -26.05
CA ILE A 268 -23.92 16.05 -27.26
C ILE A 268 -25.27 15.52 -27.74
N GLY A 269 -26.15 15.05 -26.85
CA GLY A 269 -27.46 14.51 -27.23
C GLY A 269 -27.38 13.15 -27.94
N ALA A 270 -26.48 12.28 -27.50
CA ALA A 270 -26.38 10.91 -28.00
C ALA A 270 -27.58 10.07 -27.51
N PRO A 271 -28.13 9.17 -28.36
CA PRO A 271 -29.12 8.19 -27.91
C PRO A 271 -28.55 7.33 -26.77
N ILE A 272 -29.39 6.95 -25.81
CA ILE A 272 -28.99 6.17 -24.62
C ILE A 272 -28.29 4.87 -25.02
N ASP A 273 -28.77 4.19 -26.07
CA ASP A 273 -28.20 2.93 -26.57
C ASP A 273 -26.78 3.09 -27.15
N MET A 274 -26.42 4.30 -27.56
CA MET A 274 -25.09 4.68 -28.06
C MET A 274 -24.15 5.13 -26.93
N ILE A 275 -24.52 4.96 -25.67
CA ILE A 275 -23.69 5.28 -24.51
C ILE A 275 -23.42 4.00 -23.73
N ASP A 276 -22.16 3.74 -23.42
CA ASP A 276 -21.76 2.67 -22.51
C ASP A 276 -21.94 3.13 -21.04
N MET A 277 -23.19 3.13 -20.56
CA MET A 277 -23.52 3.65 -19.22
C MET A 277 -22.75 2.95 -18.10
N ALA A 278 -22.44 1.65 -18.24
CA ALA A 278 -21.71 0.90 -17.22
C ALA A 278 -20.30 1.45 -16.97
N ALA A 279 -19.58 1.83 -18.02
CA ALA A 279 -18.24 2.43 -17.90
C ALA A 279 -18.29 3.78 -17.15
N PHE A 280 -19.31 4.61 -17.40
CA PHE A 280 -19.49 5.88 -16.69
C PHE A 280 -19.90 5.69 -15.22
N VAL A 281 -20.68 4.64 -14.89
CA VAL A 281 -21.05 4.31 -13.51
C VAL A 281 -19.84 3.79 -12.72
N GLU A 282 -19.01 2.95 -13.35
CA GLU A 282 -17.74 2.50 -12.76
C GLU A 282 -16.83 3.71 -12.47
N ALA A 283 -16.62 4.56 -13.47
CA ALA A 283 -15.77 5.73 -13.35
C ALA A 283 -16.30 6.74 -12.31
N ALA A 284 -17.62 6.92 -12.22
CA ALA A 284 -18.26 7.74 -11.19
C ALA A 284 -17.97 7.19 -9.78
N SER A 285 -18.10 5.87 -9.59
CA SER A 285 -17.86 5.23 -8.29
C SER A 285 -16.40 5.34 -7.85
N ILE A 286 -15.46 5.23 -8.79
CA ILE A 286 -14.02 5.42 -8.52
C ILE A 286 -13.72 6.90 -8.19
N ALA A 287 -14.31 7.85 -8.91
CA ALA A 287 -14.13 9.27 -8.60
C ALA A 287 -14.69 9.63 -7.21
N ASP A 288 -15.83 9.06 -6.82
CA ASP A 288 -16.38 9.22 -5.46
C ASP A 288 -15.44 8.62 -4.41
N ALA A 289 -14.88 7.42 -4.66
CA ALA A 289 -13.92 6.78 -3.76
C ALA A 289 -12.62 7.59 -3.58
N ASN A 290 -12.15 8.25 -4.64
CA ASN A 290 -10.97 9.11 -4.60
C ASN A 290 -11.26 10.54 -4.11
N GLY A 291 -12.54 10.90 -3.87
CA GLY A 291 -12.95 12.26 -3.52
C GLY A 291 -12.75 13.29 -4.65
N TRP A 292 -12.68 12.84 -5.90
CA TRP A 292 -12.47 13.70 -7.06
C TRP A 292 -13.75 14.40 -7.50
N LYS A 293 -13.69 15.73 -7.54
CA LYS A 293 -14.84 16.59 -7.85
C LYS A 293 -14.56 17.47 -9.06
N LEU A 294 -15.60 17.89 -9.75
CA LEU A 294 -15.50 19.00 -10.71
C LEU A 294 -16.18 20.25 -10.17
N GLY A 295 -15.70 21.40 -10.64
CA GLY A 295 -16.45 22.64 -10.56
C GLY A 295 -15.92 23.67 -11.56
N GLY A 296 -16.82 24.33 -12.26
CA GLY A 296 -16.47 25.33 -13.27
C GLY A 296 -17.57 25.50 -14.30
N SER A 297 -17.32 26.27 -15.34
CA SER A 297 -18.26 26.44 -16.46
C SER A 297 -17.64 26.05 -17.80
N VAL A 298 -18.41 25.36 -18.63
CA VAL A 298 -18.12 25.21 -20.06
C VAL A 298 -19.11 26.06 -20.86
N THR A 299 -18.71 26.53 -22.03
CA THR A 299 -19.57 27.39 -22.85
C THR A 299 -20.01 26.66 -24.13
N SER A 300 -21.18 26.99 -24.67
CA SER A 300 -21.62 26.36 -25.94
C SER A 300 -20.82 26.81 -27.16
N ARG A 301 -20.09 27.93 -27.05
CA ARG A 301 -19.19 28.56 -28.02
C ARG A 301 -18.16 29.39 -27.25
N PRO A 302 -16.87 29.38 -27.62
CA PRO A 302 -16.26 28.69 -28.77
C PRO A 302 -15.97 27.21 -28.54
N ASP A 303 -16.21 26.67 -27.34
CA ASP A 303 -15.84 25.30 -26.99
C ASP A 303 -16.55 24.26 -27.87
N THR A 304 -15.80 23.24 -28.33
CA THR A 304 -16.42 22.09 -28.98
C THR A 304 -17.04 21.18 -27.93
N ARG A 305 -18.19 20.57 -28.26
CA ARG A 305 -18.89 19.66 -27.34
C ARG A 305 -18.01 18.48 -26.89
N TRP A 306 -17.09 18.05 -27.76
CA TRP A 306 -16.13 16.99 -27.47
C TRP A 306 -15.02 17.46 -26.52
N ASN A 307 -14.51 18.68 -26.67
CA ASN A 307 -13.52 19.22 -25.72
C ASN A 307 -14.12 19.42 -24.33
N ALA A 308 -15.38 19.87 -24.24
CA ALA A 308 -16.09 19.93 -22.96
C ALA A 308 -16.20 18.56 -22.30
N LEU A 309 -16.56 17.51 -23.05
CA LEU A 309 -16.58 16.13 -22.54
C LEU A 309 -15.19 15.69 -22.05
N LYS A 310 -14.14 15.94 -22.83
CA LYS A 310 -12.76 15.61 -22.43
C LYS A 310 -12.35 16.32 -21.13
N ALA A 311 -12.71 17.59 -20.96
CA ALA A 311 -12.41 18.33 -19.73
C ALA A 311 -13.16 17.75 -18.51
N MET A 312 -14.42 17.30 -18.69
CA MET A 312 -15.16 16.62 -17.62
C MET A 312 -14.51 15.28 -17.25
N CYS A 313 -14.14 14.45 -18.23
CA CYS A 313 -13.45 13.18 -17.99
C CYS A 313 -12.05 13.39 -17.37
N GLN A 314 -11.32 14.42 -17.80
CA GLN A 314 -10.00 14.77 -17.26
C GLN A 314 -10.07 15.12 -15.78
N ALA A 315 -11.10 15.87 -15.35
CA ALA A 315 -11.33 16.14 -13.93
C ALA A 315 -11.60 14.86 -13.12
N GLY A 316 -12.14 13.82 -13.75
CA GLY A 316 -12.34 12.49 -13.17
C GLY A 316 -11.19 11.50 -13.35
N GLY A 317 -10.03 11.93 -13.86
CA GLY A 317 -8.85 11.08 -14.01
C GLY A 317 -8.89 10.09 -15.16
N GLY A 318 -9.63 10.41 -16.23
CA GLY A 318 -9.73 9.55 -17.41
C GLY A 318 -10.01 10.31 -18.71
N TRP A 319 -10.39 9.57 -19.74
CA TRP A 319 -10.70 10.13 -21.06
C TRP A 319 -11.86 9.38 -21.74
N PRO A 320 -12.65 10.06 -22.59
CA PRO A 320 -13.68 9.40 -23.37
C PRO A 320 -13.07 8.65 -24.56
N ILE A 321 -13.68 7.53 -24.94
CA ILE A 321 -13.30 6.70 -26.09
C ILE A 321 -14.53 6.37 -26.95
N SER A 322 -14.31 6.09 -28.23
CA SER A 322 -15.31 5.50 -29.12
C SER A 322 -15.17 3.98 -29.10
N LEU A 323 -16.21 3.27 -28.65
CA LEU A 323 -16.28 1.81 -28.66
C LEU A 323 -17.29 1.35 -29.73
N GLY A 324 -16.82 1.22 -30.97
CA GLY A 324 -17.70 0.94 -32.11
C GLY A 324 -18.73 2.06 -32.31
N ALA A 325 -20.03 1.72 -32.28
CA ALA A 325 -21.12 2.70 -32.37
C ALA A 325 -21.51 3.33 -31.02
N LYS A 326 -20.77 3.05 -29.93
CA LYS A 326 -21.02 3.60 -28.60
C LYS A 326 -19.92 4.56 -28.16
N VAL A 327 -20.27 5.53 -27.32
CA VAL A 327 -19.32 6.34 -26.56
C VAL A 327 -19.11 5.69 -25.20
N SER A 328 -17.86 5.42 -24.84
CA SER A 328 -17.44 4.84 -23.55
C SER A 328 -16.33 5.71 -22.93
N CYS A 329 -15.76 5.29 -21.82
CA CYS A 329 -14.67 6.00 -21.15
C CYS A 329 -13.67 5.04 -20.50
N VAL A 330 -12.43 5.51 -20.35
CA VAL A 330 -11.38 4.82 -19.60
C VAL A 330 -10.98 5.72 -18.44
N ILE A 331 -10.84 5.12 -17.25
CA ILE A 331 -10.39 5.78 -16.03
C ILE A 331 -9.07 5.17 -15.56
N ASN A 332 -8.16 6.00 -15.06
CA ASN A 332 -6.92 5.51 -14.44
C ASN A 332 -7.24 4.90 -13.07
N THR A 333 -7.27 3.58 -13.00
CA THR A 333 -7.58 2.82 -11.79
C THR A 333 -6.86 1.47 -11.84
N PRO A 334 -6.44 0.88 -10.70
CA PRO A 334 -5.86 -0.45 -10.70
C PRO A 334 -6.89 -1.46 -11.22
N ARG A 335 -6.49 -2.28 -12.19
CA ARG A 335 -7.31 -3.32 -12.81
C ARG A 335 -6.58 -4.65 -12.78
N VAL A 336 -7.33 -5.75 -12.66
CA VAL A 336 -6.81 -7.11 -12.75
C VAL A 336 -6.73 -7.54 -14.21
N ALA A 337 -5.67 -8.28 -14.57
CA ALA A 337 -5.57 -8.87 -15.89
C ALA A 337 -6.68 -9.91 -16.11
N LEU A 338 -7.49 -9.71 -17.15
CA LEU A 338 -8.63 -10.60 -17.46
C LEU A 338 -8.20 -11.92 -18.11
N THR A 339 -7.05 -11.93 -18.77
CA THR A 339 -6.47 -13.12 -19.40
C THR A 339 -4.96 -12.98 -19.54
N THR A 340 -4.29 -14.11 -19.75
CA THR A 340 -2.92 -14.15 -20.24
C THR A 340 -2.92 -14.40 -21.75
N VAL A 341 -2.22 -13.57 -22.51
CA VAL A 341 -1.92 -13.73 -23.93
C VAL A 341 -0.54 -14.35 -24.03
N THR A 342 -0.42 -15.43 -24.78
CA THR A 342 0.84 -16.14 -25.02
C THR A 342 1.23 -16.09 -26.49
N SER A 343 2.45 -16.52 -26.82
CA SER A 343 2.93 -16.67 -28.19
C SER A 343 1.98 -17.47 -29.10
N ALA A 344 1.28 -18.46 -28.52
CA ALA A 344 0.32 -19.30 -29.25
C ALA A 344 -0.93 -18.54 -29.70
N ASP A 345 -1.15 -17.33 -29.21
CA ASP A 345 -2.34 -16.52 -29.47
C ASP A 345 -2.16 -15.49 -30.58
N LEU A 346 -0.90 -15.30 -30.98
CA LEU A 346 -0.49 -14.40 -32.04
C LEU A 346 -0.81 -15.01 -33.41
N VAL A 347 -1.19 -14.14 -34.34
CA VAL A 347 -1.42 -14.49 -35.75
C VAL A 347 -0.29 -13.99 -36.64
N ASP A 348 0.41 -12.94 -36.20
CA ASP A 348 1.46 -12.25 -36.95
C ASP A 348 2.51 -11.68 -35.96
N ASP A 349 3.54 -11.01 -36.47
CA ASP A 349 4.60 -10.41 -35.67
C ASP A 349 4.08 -9.33 -34.70
N VAL A 350 4.59 -9.34 -33.47
CA VAL A 350 4.28 -8.33 -32.45
C VAL A 350 5.21 -7.13 -32.60
N SER A 351 4.63 -5.93 -32.59
CA SER A 351 5.38 -4.68 -32.56
C SER A 351 5.38 -4.09 -31.16
N VAL A 352 6.57 -3.87 -30.58
CA VAL A 352 6.75 -3.30 -29.24
C VAL A 352 7.64 -2.08 -29.32
N THR A 353 7.12 -0.93 -28.87
CA THR A 353 7.96 0.25 -28.61
C THR A 353 8.41 0.25 -27.15
N ALA A 354 9.64 -0.19 -26.90
CA ALA A 354 10.17 -0.44 -25.55
C ALA A 354 10.38 0.82 -24.68
N THR A 355 10.35 2.02 -25.26
CA THR A 355 10.52 3.29 -24.53
C THR A 355 9.83 4.42 -25.26
N GLN A 356 9.14 5.28 -24.51
CA GLN A 356 8.55 6.51 -25.03
C GLN A 356 9.63 7.48 -25.52
N SER A 357 9.30 8.28 -26.55
CA SER A 357 10.23 9.25 -27.11
C SER A 357 10.73 10.22 -26.03
N ARG A 358 12.00 10.66 -26.09
CA ARG A 358 12.56 11.61 -25.10
C ARG A 358 11.76 12.93 -25.01
N ARG A 359 11.00 13.28 -26.05
CA ARG A 359 10.14 14.48 -26.06
C ARG A 359 8.84 14.26 -25.29
N ASP A 360 8.28 13.06 -25.40
CA ASP A 360 6.96 12.74 -24.82
C ASP A 360 7.07 12.21 -23.38
N ARG A 361 8.25 11.71 -23.00
CA ARG A 361 8.58 11.25 -21.64
C ARG A 361 8.84 12.42 -20.69
N ILE A 362 7.77 12.98 -20.12
CA ILE A 362 7.85 14.08 -19.14
C ILE A 362 8.27 13.58 -17.75
N ASN A 363 8.87 14.46 -16.95
CA ASN A 363 9.28 14.16 -15.58
C ASN A 363 8.77 15.19 -14.55
N GLY A 364 8.10 16.24 -15.03
CA GLY A 364 7.38 17.19 -14.19
C GLY A 364 6.16 17.76 -14.88
N ILE A 365 5.15 18.11 -14.08
CA ILE A 365 3.99 18.89 -14.52
C ILE A 365 3.76 20.04 -13.55
N VAL A 366 3.49 21.23 -14.10
CA VAL A 366 2.89 22.33 -13.35
C VAL A 366 1.39 22.28 -13.59
N PRO A 367 0.58 21.79 -12.63
CA PRO A 367 -0.87 21.74 -12.79
C PRO A 367 -1.43 23.15 -12.66
N ARG A 368 -2.24 23.58 -13.62
CA ARG A 368 -3.10 24.76 -13.45
C ARG A 368 -4.49 24.31 -13.07
N TYR A 369 -5.05 24.90 -12.03
CA TYR A 369 -6.37 24.54 -11.52
C TYR A 369 -7.13 25.81 -11.15
N ARG A 370 -8.44 25.67 -10.94
CA ARG A 370 -9.31 26.79 -10.60
C ARG A 370 -9.32 27.00 -9.09
N SER A 371 -8.88 28.15 -8.60
CA SER A 371 -8.78 28.36 -7.15
C SER A 371 -9.82 29.33 -6.61
N GLU A 372 -10.65 28.87 -5.66
CA GLU A 372 -11.58 29.72 -4.90
C GLU A 372 -10.86 30.84 -4.14
N ALA A 373 -9.67 30.56 -3.57
CA ALA A 373 -8.85 31.54 -2.86
C ALA A 373 -8.35 32.69 -3.76
N HIS A 374 -8.31 32.46 -5.07
CA HIS A 374 -7.96 33.45 -6.10
C HIS A 374 -9.18 33.84 -6.95
N GLY A 375 -10.38 33.86 -6.36
CA GLY A 375 -11.58 34.36 -7.03
C GLY A 375 -12.09 33.47 -8.18
N TRP A 376 -11.80 32.17 -8.13
CA TRP A 376 -12.08 31.17 -9.17
C TRP A 376 -11.35 31.43 -10.50
N ASP A 377 -10.22 32.14 -10.47
CA ASP A 377 -9.31 32.20 -11.61
C ASP A 377 -8.45 30.92 -11.71
N ILE A 378 -7.94 30.64 -12.91
CA ILE A 378 -7.05 29.52 -13.17
C ILE A 378 -5.63 29.92 -12.80
N VAL A 379 -5.09 29.30 -11.75
CA VAL A 379 -3.76 29.59 -11.21
C VAL A 379 -2.85 28.37 -11.35
N PRO A 380 -1.53 28.57 -11.52
CA PRO A 380 -0.56 27.49 -11.43
C PRO A 380 -0.41 27.01 -9.97
N GLY A 381 -0.38 25.70 -9.78
CA GLY A 381 0.01 25.05 -8.53
C GLY A 381 1.51 24.80 -8.44
N ALA A 382 1.94 24.12 -7.37
CA ALA A 382 3.33 23.70 -7.22
C ALA A 382 3.70 22.68 -8.30
N ALA A 383 4.94 22.76 -8.81
CA ALA A 383 5.43 21.80 -9.78
C ALA A 383 5.53 20.40 -9.15
N ILE A 384 4.79 19.45 -9.72
CA ILE A 384 4.87 18.04 -9.34
C ILE A 384 6.01 17.42 -10.14
N ARG A 385 7.06 17.03 -9.45
CA ARG A 385 8.28 16.47 -10.04
C ARG A 385 8.64 15.16 -9.37
N VAL A 386 9.35 14.34 -10.12
CA VAL A 386 9.80 13.04 -9.65
C VAL A 386 11.32 13.05 -9.66
N PRO A 387 11.99 13.23 -8.51
CA PRO A 387 13.46 13.34 -8.48
C PRO A 387 14.15 12.16 -9.17
N ALA A 388 13.67 10.93 -8.93
CA ALA A 388 14.20 9.74 -9.58
C ALA A 388 14.10 9.79 -11.12
N HIS A 389 12.98 10.29 -11.66
CA HIS A 389 12.79 10.42 -13.11
C HIS A 389 13.67 11.50 -13.70
N VAL A 390 13.90 12.61 -12.98
CA VAL A 390 14.81 13.69 -13.40
C VAL A 390 16.25 13.17 -13.43
N THR A 391 16.69 12.45 -12.39
CA THR A 391 18.01 11.82 -12.34
C THR A 391 18.20 10.83 -13.49
N PHE A 392 17.22 9.97 -13.75
CA PHE A 392 17.27 8.99 -14.85
C PHE A 392 17.33 9.67 -16.23
N ASP A 393 16.64 10.79 -16.38
CA ASP A 393 16.52 11.53 -17.63
C ASP A 393 17.69 12.46 -17.94
N GLY A 394 18.50 12.77 -16.92
CA GLY A 394 19.62 13.71 -16.95
C GLY A 394 19.25 15.17 -17.16
N ASP A 395 17.96 15.50 -17.23
CA ASP A 395 17.48 16.87 -17.49
C ASP A 395 16.02 17.04 -17.05
N GLU A 396 15.62 18.28 -16.74
CA GLU A 396 14.26 18.62 -16.35
C GLU A 396 13.35 18.80 -17.57
N ARG A 397 12.26 18.02 -17.64
CA ARG A 397 11.25 18.04 -18.70
C ARG A 397 9.89 18.31 -18.08
N THR A 398 9.65 19.59 -17.81
CA THR A 398 8.42 20.06 -17.18
C THR A 398 7.45 20.60 -18.23
N ARG A 399 6.18 20.21 -18.13
CA ARG A 399 5.09 20.73 -18.96
C ARG A 399 4.00 21.37 -18.10
N GLU A 400 3.42 22.45 -18.59
CA GLU A 400 2.23 23.03 -17.97
C GLU A 400 0.97 22.36 -18.52
N VAL A 401 0.10 21.89 -17.63
CA VAL A 401 -1.16 21.23 -17.98
C VAL A 401 -2.29 21.89 -17.23
N GLU A 402 -3.34 22.28 -17.96
CA GLU A 402 -4.52 22.90 -17.38
C GLU A 402 -5.59 21.85 -17.07
N TYR A 403 -6.10 21.90 -15.84
CA TYR A 403 -7.24 21.13 -15.35
C TYR A 403 -8.39 22.10 -15.04
N SER A 404 -9.03 22.62 -16.09
CA SER A 404 -9.91 23.80 -16.03
C SER A 404 -11.16 23.66 -15.15
N LEU A 405 -11.59 22.41 -14.92
CA LEU A 405 -12.74 22.04 -14.09
C LEU A 405 -12.36 21.47 -12.72
N VAL A 406 -11.08 21.44 -12.36
CA VAL A 406 -10.61 20.98 -11.04
C VAL A 406 -10.44 22.18 -10.12
N GLN A 407 -11.03 22.11 -8.93
CA GLN A 407 -10.91 23.16 -7.91
C GLN A 407 -10.07 22.80 -6.69
N ASN A 408 -9.75 21.52 -6.52
CA ASN A 408 -8.93 21.05 -5.41
C ASN A 408 -7.47 20.87 -5.87
N VAL A 409 -6.53 21.51 -5.15
CA VAL A 409 -5.10 21.47 -5.47
C VAL A 409 -4.50 20.06 -5.38
N ASN A 410 -4.94 19.24 -4.41
CA ASN A 410 -4.47 17.87 -4.23
C ASN A 410 -4.96 16.97 -5.35
N GLN A 411 -6.23 17.13 -5.77
CA GLN A 411 -6.76 16.43 -6.94
C GLN A 411 -5.95 16.81 -8.20
N ALA A 412 -5.66 18.09 -8.41
CA ALA A 412 -4.85 18.53 -9.54
C ALA A 412 -3.42 17.92 -9.51
N ALA A 413 -2.83 17.77 -8.32
CA ALA A 413 -1.53 17.11 -8.13
C ALA A 413 -1.57 15.60 -8.42
N GLN A 414 -2.61 14.89 -7.95
CA GLN A 414 -2.83 13.47 -8.23
C GLN A 414 -3.02 13.21 -9.73
N LEU A 415 -3.82 14.03 -10.41
CA LEU A 415 -4.05 13.95 -11.85
C LEU A 415 -2.78 14.25 -12.66
N ALA A 416 -2.04 15.30 -12.29
CA ALA A 416 -0.73 15.58 -12.86
C ALA A 416 0.24 14.41 -12.67
N ARG A 417 0.15 13.71 -11.53
CA ARG A 417 0.98 12.54 -11.31
C ARG A 417 0.63 11.38 -12.23
N TYR A 418 -0.66 11.09 -12.40
CA TYR A 418 -1.10 10.08 -13.38
C TYR A 418 -0.63 10.41 -14.80
N ASP A 419 -0.66 11.67 -15.20
CA ASP A 419 -0.18 12.10 -16.53
C ASP A 419 1.34 11.89 -16.68
N ILE A 420 2.14 12.15 -15.64
CA ILE A 420 3.59 11.87 -15.65
C ILE A 420 3.85 10.38 -15.80
N GLU A 421 3.25 9.53 -14.96
CA GLU A 421 3.53 8.08 -15.00
C GLU A 421 2.99 7.45 -16.29
N ASN A 422 1.81 7.85 -16.76
CA ASN A 422 1.27 7.35 -18.02
C ASN A 422 2.11 7.76 -19.24
N SER A 423 2.81 8.91 -19.19
CA SER A 423 3.75 9.32 -20.25
C SER A 423 5.03 8.47 -20.29
N ARG A 424 5.25 7.65 -19.26
CA ARG A 424 6.44 6.81 -19.08
C ARG A 424 6.17 5.33 -19.36
N GLU A 425 4.90 4.92 -19.36
CA GLU A 425 4.50 3.59 -19.79
C GLU A 425 4.91 3.34 -21.25
N PHE A 426 5.59 2.23 -21.49
CA PHE A 426 6.07 1.89 -22.83
C PHE A 426 4.91 1.43 -23.73
N GLY A 427 5.01 1.80 -25.00
CA GLY A 427 3.95 1.61 -25.98
C GLY A 427 4.10 2.58 -27.15
N PRO A 428 3.33 2.38 -28.24
CA PRO A 428 2.29 1.38 -28.42
C PRO A 428 2.87 -0.04 -28.54
N ILE A 429 2.09 -1.00 -28.07
CA ILE A 429 2.27 -2.44 -28.28
C ILE A 429 1.16 -2.87 -29.23
N GLU A 430 1.50 -3.33 -30.42
CA GLU A 430 0.52 -3.84 -31.39
C GLU A 430 0.52 -5.36 -31.36
N LEU A 431 -0.63 -5.93 -31.00
CA LEU A 431 -0.82 -7.36 -30.80
C LEU A 431 -1.80 -7.90 -31.84
N PRO A 432 -1.32 -8.50 -32.94
CA PRO A 432 -2.17 -9.22 -33.88
C PRO A 432 -2.58 -10.57 -33.29
N LEU A 433 -3.82 -10.67 -32.81
CA LEU A 433 -4.35 -11.82 -32.08
C LEU A 433 -5.42 -12.59 -32.85
N LYS A 434 -5.63 -13.85 -32.43
CA LYS A 434 -6.73 -14.70 -32.92
C LYS A 434 -8.10 -14.09 -32.60
N LEU A 435 -9.10 -14.39 -33.43
CA LEU A 435 -10.46 -13.83 -33.33
C LEU A 435 -11.14 -14.02 -31.96
N ARG A 436 -10.75 -15.05 -31.18
CA ARG A 436 -11.25 -15.27 -29.82
C ARG A 436 -11.02 -14.09 -28.86
N PHE A 437 -10.05 -13.23 -29.15
CA PHE A 437 -9.74 -12.03 -28.36
C PHE A 437 -10.60 -10.82 -28.72
N TRP A 438 -11.56 -10.95 -29.65
CA TRP A 438 -12.51 -9.87 -29.98
C TRP A 438 -13.37 -9.41 -28.80
N GLY A 439 -13.59 -10.27 -27.78
CA GLY A 439 -14.41 -9.94 -26.61
C GLY A 439 -13.82 -8.83 -25.73
N TYR A 440 -12.50 -8.61 -25.75
CA TYR A 440 -11.82 -7.61 -24.94
C TYR A 440 -12.02 -6.20 -25.51
N LYS A 441 -12.18 -5.23 -24.62
CA LYS A 441 -12.48 -3.84 -24.96
C LYS A 441 -11.31 -2.93 -24.58
N PRO A 442 -11.11 -1.81 -25.29
CA PRO A 442 -10.30 -0.70 -24.80
C PRO A 442 -10.68 -0.33 -23.36
N GLY A 443 -9.68 -0.22 -22.48
CA GLY A 443 -9.84 -0.06 -21.03
C GLY A 443 -9.63 -1.34 -20.23
N ASP A 444 -9.70 -2.53 -20.84
CA ASP A 444 -9.39 -3.79 -20.17
C ASP A 444 -7.87 -3.98 -20.01
N VAL A 445 -7.49 -4.71 -18.97
CA VAL A 445 -6.09 -5.11 -18.75
C VAL A 445 -5.92 -6.58 -19.09
N VAL A 446 -4.85 -6.90 -19.80
CA VAL A 446 -4.44 -8.28 -20.14
C VAL A 446 -2.97 -8.48 -19.78
N ARG A 447 -2.60 -9.71 -19.46
CA ARG A 447 -1.21 -10.09 -19.17
C ARG A 447 -0.56 -10.65 -20.42
N LEU A 448 0.61 -10.16 -20.79
CA LEU A 448 1.39 -10.66 -21.92
C LEU A 448 2.51 -11.56 -21.41
N ASN A 449 2.57 -12.78 -21.93
CA ASN A 449 3.68 -13.71 -21.74
C ASN A 449 4.16 -14.19 -23.12
N VAL A 450 4.88 -13.31 -23.80
CA VAL A 450 5.49 -13.48 -25.11
C VAL A 450 7.00 -13.20 -24.96
N PRO A 451 7.78 -14.16 -24.44
CA PRO A 451 9.20 -13.95 -24.14
C PRO A 451 10.03 -13.52 -25.35
N GLU A 452 9.69 -13.97 -26.55
CA GLU A 452 10.34 -13.59 -27.81
C GLU A 452 10.18 -12.09 -28.15
N ALA A 453 9.15 -11.43 -27.61
CA ALA A 453 8.93 -9.99 -27.74
C ALA A 453 9.47 -9.21 -26.51
N GLY A 454 10.16 -9.89 -25.58
CA GLY A 454 10.63 -9.31 -24.31
C GLY A 454 9.53 -9.06 -23.27
N LEU A 455 8.32 -9.60 -23.50
CA LEU A 455 7.15 -9.36 -22.66
C LEU A 455 6.91 -10.58 -21.77
N VAL A 456 7.46 -10.58 -20.55
CA VAL A 456 7.34 -11.69 -19.60
C VAL A 456 6.41 -11.31 -18.46
N ASN A 457 5.22 -11.93 -18.40
CA ASN A 457 4.18 -11.63 -17.42
C ASN A 457 3.86 -10.14 -17.27
N GLN A 458 3.92 -9.39 -18.37
CA GLN A 458 3.74 -7.95 -18.38
C GLN A 458 2.26 -7.59 -18.49
N ASP A 459 1.74 -6.83 -17.53
CA ASP A 459 0.38 -6.30 -17.63
C ASP A 459 0.33 -5.11 -18.59
N VAL A 460 -0.67 -5.09 -19.45
CA VAL A 460 -0.91 -4.04 -20.44
C VAL A 460 -2.37 -3.59 -20.45
N LEU A 461 -2.58 -2.29 -20.61
CA LEU A 461 -3.89 -1.68 -20.80
C LEU A 461 -4.19 -1.59 -22.30
N LEU A 462 -5.33 -2.14 -22.71
CA LEU A 462 -5.82 -2.04 -24.09
C LEU A 462 -6.31 -0.62 -24.38
N LEU A 463 -5.80 -0.01 -25.44
CA LEU A 463 -6.12 1.37 -25.85
C LEU A 463 -7.05 1.41 -27.07
N ASP A 464 -6.85 0.50 -28.02
CA ASP A 464 -7.65 0.43 -29.25
C ASP A 464 -7.80 -1.02 -29.74
N ARG A 465 -8.82 -1.26 -30.55
CA ARG A 465 -9.13 -2.56 -31.15
C ARG A 465 -9.56 -2.41 -32.60
N ASN A 466 -8.86 -3.09 -33.50
CA ASN A 466 -9.16 -3.14 -34.93
C ASN A 466 -9.40 -4.59 -35.41
N LEU A 467 -10.37 -4.77 -36.31
CA LEU A 467 -10.67 -6.06 -36.93
C LEU A 467 -10.16 -6.07 -38.38
N SER A 468 -9.23 -6.97 -38.70
CA SER A 468 -8.83 -7.22 -40.08
C SER A 468 -9.74 -8.27 -40.71
N LEU A 469 -10.67 -7.83 -41.57
CA LEU A 469 -11.57 -8.72 -42.32
C LEU A 469 -10.83 -9.58 -43.35
N GLN A 470 -9.64 -9.17 -43.77
CA GLN A 470 -8.86 -9.85 -44.81
C GLN A 470 -8.17 -11.10 -44.26
N ASN A 471 -7.74 -11.07 -42.98
CA ASN A 471 -6.95 -12.13 -42.36
C ASN A 471 -7.68 -12.83 -41.19
N GLY A 472 -8.87 -12.37 -40.81
CA GLY A 472 -9.62 -12.93 -39.67
C GLY A 472 -8.92 -12.72 -38.32
N SER A 473 -8.08 -11.69 -38.20
CA SER A 473 -7.31 -11.36 -37.00
C SER A 473 -7.83 -10.09 -36.32
N VAL A 474 -7.59 -9.99 -35.02
CA VAL A 474 -7.94 -8.84 -34.18
C VAL A 474 -6.64 -8.18 -33.73
N THR A 475 -6.40 -6.95 -34.15
CA THR A 475 -5.24 -6.18 -33.68
C THR A 475 -5.64 -5.36 -32.48
N LEU A 476 -5.00 -5.62 -31.34
CA LEU A 476 -5.15 -4.82 -30.13
C LEU A 476 -3.93 -3.91 -29.98
N THR A 477 -4.17 -2.62 -29.79
CA THR A 477 -3.11 -1.68 -29.42
C THR A 477 -3.14 -1.46 -27.92
N ALA A 478 -2.01 -1.63 -27.25
CA ALA A 478 -1.90 -1.54 -25.80
C ALA A 478 -0.73 -0.64 -25.35
N ARG A 479 -0.74 -0.26 -24.08
CA ARG A 479 0.43 0.31 -23.37
C ARG A 479 0.73 -0.53 -22.14
N SER A 480 1.96 -0.51 -21.65
CA SER A 480 2.27 -1.12 -20.35
C SER A 480 1.41 -0.51 -19.23
N GLU A 481 1.09 -1.34 -18.24
CA GLU A 481 0.32 -0.92 -17.08
C GLU A 481 1.02 -1.38 -15.80
N THR A 482 1.55 -0.42 -15.03
CA THR A 482 2.24 -0.69 -13.77
C THR A 482 1.31 -0.51 -12.57
N ALA A 483 0.95 -1.57 -11.88
CA ALA A 483 0.04 -1.50 -10.72
C ALA A 483 0.51 -0.55 -9.61
N GLY A 484 1.82 -0.45 -9.38
CA GLY A 484 2.41 0.45 -8.38
C GLY A 484 2.18 1.95 -8.62
N LYS A 485 1.81 2.37 -9.85
CA LYS A 485 1.57 3.79 -10.15
C LYS A 485 0.30 4.34 -9.53
N HIS A 486 -0.72 3.51 -9.31
CA HIS A 486 -1.99 3.98 -8.76
C HIS A 486 -1.89 4.40 -7.28
N PRO A 487 -1.43 3.55 -6.34
CA PRO A 487 -1.28 3.96 -4.94
C PRO A 487 -0.29 5.11 -4.82
N PHE A 488 0.71 5.16 -5.69
CA PHE A 488 1.67 6.25 -5.69
C PHE A 488 1.10 7.58 -6.20
N ALA A 489 0.33 7.58 -7.29
CA ALA A 489 -0.33 8.79 -7.79
C ALA A 489 -1.36 9.32 -6.78
N LEU A 490 -2.07 8.43 -6.09
CA LEU A 490 -3.04 8.78 -5.06
C LEU A 490 -2.37 9.23 -3.75
N GLY A 491 -1.27 8.61 -3.37
CA GLY A 491 -0.55 8.81 -2.10
C GLY A 491 0.62 9.79 -2.18
N GLN A 492 0.54 10.85 -3.00
CA GLN A 492 1.61 11.84 -3.11
C GLN A 492 1.92 12.56 -1.78
N THR A 493 2.81 11.91 -1.00
CA THR A 493 4.05 12.39 -0.36
C THR A 493 5.07 11.25 -0.37
N GLY A 494 5.94 11.18 -1.39
CA GLY A 494 7.29 10.58 -1.33
C GLY A 494 7.50 9.05 -1.37
N THR A 495 7.40 8.40 -2.56
CA THR A 495 8.43 7.50 -3.17
C THR A 495 7.93 6.83 -4.46
N PRO A 496 8.65 6.95 -5.60
CA PRO A 496 8.17 6.50 -6.90
C PRO A 496 8.24 4.99 -7.15
N PRO A 497 7.28 4.41 -7.91
CA PRO A 497 7.40 3.07 -8.43
C PRO A 497 8.48 3.06 -9.53
N PRO A 498 9.16 1.92 -9.71
CA PRO A 498 10.06 1.74 -10.84
C PRO A 498 9.32 1.92 -12.16
N THR A 499 9.95 2.59 -13.12
CA THR A 499 9.39 2.76 -14.48
C THR A 499 9.29 1.39 -15.14
N ALA A 500 8.16 1.11 -15.80
CA ALA A 500 7.98 -0.12 -16.58
C ALA A 500 9.08 -0.25 -17.63
N ALA A 501 9.75 -1.39 -17.66
CA ALA A 501 10.76 -1.71 -18.66
C ALA A 501 10.51 -3.12 -19.21
N VAL A 502 10.88 -3.33 -20.46
CA VAL A 502 10.88 -4.65 -21.08
C VAL A 502 11.99 -5.47 -20.40
N SER A 503 11.62 -6.54 -19.69
CA SER A 503 12.56 -7.39 -18.94
C SER A 503 13.08 -8.51 -19.83
N GLY A 504 14.36 -8.45 -20.19
CA GLY A 504 15.13 -9.58 -20.69
C GLY A 504 15.95 -10.23 -19.57
N PRO A 505 16.47 -11.46 -19.78
CA PRO A 505 17.50 -12.01 -18.89
C PRO A 505 18.67 -11.02 -18.77
N ALA A 506 19.24 -10.87 -17.58
CA ALA A 506 20.29 -9.89 -17.32
C ALA A 506 21.42 -10.05 -18.35
N LEU A 507 21.79 -8.96 -19.03
CA LEU A 507 22.88 -8.98 -20.01
C LEU A 507 24.20 -9.46 -19.41
N VAL A 508 24.41 -9.19 -18.11
CA VAL A 508 25.57 -9.68 -17.34
C VAL A 508 25.07 -10.43 -16.09
N PRO A 509 25.43 -11.70 -15.91
CA PRO A 509 25.04 -12.50 -14.74
C PRO A 509 25.56 -11.89 -13.44
N THR A 510 24.82 -12.06 -12.33
CA THR A 510 25.18 -11.52 -11.02
C THR A 510 25.76 -12.63 -10.13
N PRO A 511 26.93 -12.43 -9.48
CA PRO A 511 27.51 -13.43 -8.58
C PRO A 511 26.60 -13.72 -7.37
N THR A 512 26.61 -14.95 -6.87
CA THR A 512 25.76 -15.37 -5.73
C THR A 512 26.55 -15.84 -4.51
N THR A 513 25.90 -15.89 -3.34
CA THR A 513 26.48 -16.41 -2.09
C THR A 513 26.71 -17.93 -2.10
N ALA A 514 26.09 -18.65 -3.04
CA ALA A 514 26.37 -20.07 -3.27
C ALA A 514 27.69 -20.29 -4.02
N GLU A 515 28.10 -19.31 -4.84
CA GLU A 515 29.33 -19.36 -5.64
C GLU A 515 30.55 -18.88 -4.87
N TRP A 516 30.40 -17.89 -3.97
CA TRP A 516 31.51 -17.22 -3.30
C TRP A 516 31.32 -17.09 -1.79
N ALA A 517 32.40 -17.38 -1.06
CA ALA A 517 32.48 -17.24 0.39
C ALA A 517 33.70 -16.38 0.80
N ILE A 518 33.54 -15.63 1.89
CA ILE A 518 34.61 -14.87 2.54
C ILE A 518 35.07 -15.57 3.82
N SER A 519 36.38 -15.66 4.03
CA SER A 519 37.00 -16.11 5.27
C SER A 519 38.12 -15.16 5.67
N ALA A 520 38.28 -14.93 6.97
CA ALA A 520 39.44 -14.23 7.50
C ALA A 520 40.51 -15.23 7.91
N THR A 521 41.77 -14.95 7.61
CA THR A 521 42.90 -15.81 7.96
C THR A 521 44.14 -14.98 8.31
N THR A 522 45.17 -15.67 8.79
CA THR A 522 46.51 -15.11 8.97
C THR A 522 47.46 -15.90 8.08
N ILE A 523 48.15 -15.23 7.17
CA ILE A 523 49.15 -15.88 6.30
C ILE A 523 50.48 -15.88 7.04
N THR A 524 51.09 -17.04 7.19
CA THR A 524 52.44 -17.20 7.71
C THR A 524 53.35 -17.56 6.54
N ALA A 525 54.12 -16.59 6.04
CA ALA A 525 55.16 -16.84 5.05
C ALA A 525 56.51 -16.42 5.66
N THR A 526 57.43 -17.39 5.79
CA THR A 526 58.85 -17.20 6.19
C THR A 526 59.09 -16.19 7.32
N GLY A 527 58.36 -16.33 8.43
CA GLY A 527 58.68 -15.68 9.71
C GLY A 527 57.80 -14.50 10.13
N ASP A 528 56.92 -13.97 9.29
CA ASP A 528 55.98 -12.90 9.65
C ASP A 528 54.51 -13.30 9.42
N ALA A 529 53.68 -13.19 10.46
CA ALA A 529 52.23 -13.40 10.38
C ALA A 529 51.51 -12.10 10.00
N ALA A 530 50.80 -12.09 8.87
CA ALA A 530 50.00 -10.95 8.40
C ALA A 530 48.51 -11.31 8.31
N PRO A 531 47.59 -10.43 8.77
CA PRO A 531 46.14 -10.63 8.60
C PRO A 531 45.76 -10.58 7.12
N ALA A 532 44.81 -11.42 6.72
CA ALA A 532 44.32 -11.47 5.34
C ALA A 532 42.83 -11.83 5.27
N LEU A 533 42.19 -11.39 4.20
CA LEU A 533 40.88 -11.90 3.77
C LEU A 533 41.08 -12.83 2.58
N VAL A 534 40.49 -14.01 2.66
CA VAL A 534 40.50 -15.00 1.58
C VAL A 534 39.09 -15.17 1.08
N VAL A 535 38.90 -14.90 -0.21
CA VAL A 535 37.65 -15.13 -0.92
C VAL A 535 37.83 -16.37 -1.78
N THR A 536 36.97 -17.36 -1.61
CA THR A 536 37.00 -18.63 -2.34
C THR A 536 35.66 -18.90 -2.99
N GLY A 537 35.70 -19.41 -4.21
CA GLY A 537 34.50 -19.66 -4.98
C GLY A 537 34.80 -19.98 -6.43
N ALA A 538 33.77 -20.18 -7.24
CA ALA A 538 33.89 -20.29 -8.69
C ALA A 538 32.63 -19.74 -9.35
N SER A 539 32.78 -19.07 -10.50
CA SER A 539 31.63 -18.70 -11.32
C SER A 539 30.94 -19.96 -11.84
N ALA A 540 29.63 -20.09 -11.61
CA ALA A 540 28.83 -21.14 -12.26
C ALA A 540 28.43 -20.76 -13.70
N THR A 541 28.73 -19.52 -14.12
CA THR A 541 28.37 -19.00 -15.45
C THR A 541 29.56 -19.02 -16.40
N GLU A 542 29.41 -19.70 -17.54
CA GLU A 542 30.38 -19.70 -18.64
C GLU A 542 30.30 -18.41 -19.47
N GLY A 543 31.44 -17.92 -19.97
CA GLY A 543 31.50 -16.82 -20.94
C GLY A 543 31.75 -15.40 -20.40
N ILE A 544 32.01 -15.22 -19.11
CA ILE A 544 32.43 -13.94 -18.49
C ILE A 544 33.85 -13.55 -18.98
N ASP A 545 34.14 -12.25 -19.14
CA ASP A 545 35.46 -11.75 -19.56
C ASP A 545 36.43 -11.55 -18.38
N SER A 546 35.93 -11.08 -17.22
CA SER A 546 36.73 -10.88 -16.00
C SER A 546 35.86 -10.72 -14.74
N ILE A 547 36.48 -10.86 -13.56
CA ILE A 547 35.85 -10.71 -12.24
C ILE A 547 36.56 -9.59 -11.49
N LEU A 548 35.82 -8.61 -10.94
CA LEU A 548 36.36 -7.56 -10.07
C LEU A 548 36.08 -7.90 -8.61
N PHE A 549 37.13 -7.84 -7.79
CA PHE A 549 37.05 -7.94 -6.34
C PHE A 549 37.37 -6.59 -5.71
N GLU A 550 36.57 -6.19 -4.72
CA GLU A 550 36.76 -4.98 -3.92
C GLU A 550 36.55 -5.31 -2.44
N TYR A 551 37.07 -4.48 -1.53
CA TYR A 551 36.89 -4.65 -0.09
C TYR A 551 36.76 -3.30 0.60
N ARG A 552 36.11 -3.28 1.75
CA ARG A 552 35.95 -2.08 2.58
C ARG A 552 35.90 -2.43 4.07
N ARG A 553 36.26 -1.47 4.92
CA ARG A 553 36.08 -1.58 6.38
C ARG A 553 34.61 -1.40 6.72
N TYR A 554 34.07 -2.25 7.60
CA TYR A 554 32.68 -2.19 8.04
C TYR A 554 32.50 -1.21 9.21
N THR A 555 31.61 -0.23 9.05
CA THR A 555 31.28 0.77 10.10
C THR A 555 29.81 0.77 10.52
N GLY A 556 28.96 -0.07 9.91
CA GLY A 556 27.53 -0.23 10.26
C GLY A 556 26.60 0.87 9.72
N SER A 557 27.12 1.96 9.16
CA SER A 557 26.33 3.09 8.62
C SER A 557 26.52 3.36 7.12
N GLN A 558 27.16 2.43 6.39
CA GLN A 558 27.56 2.60 4.98
C GLN A 558 26.50 2.06 4.00
N GLY A 559 26.21 2.81 2.92
CA GLY A 559 25.36 2.34 1.81
C GLY A 559 26.09 1.39 0.86
N ASP A 560 25.38 0.78 -0.09
CA ASP A 560 25.93 -0.28 -0.96
C ASP A 560 27.07 0.20 -1.90
N GLY A 561 27.17 1.50 -2.15
CA GLY A 561 28.16 2.11 -3.05
C GLY A 561 29.38 2.72 -2.36
N ASP A 562 29.42 2.78 -1.03
CA ASP A 562 30.38 3.62 -0.31
C ASP A 562 31.68 2.89 0.03
N ASP A 563 32.81 3.62 -0.04
CA ASP A 563 34.13 3.27 0.50
C ASP A 563 34.81 1.98 -0.04
N TRP A 564 34.53 1.57 -1.28
CA TRP A 564 35.13 0.38 -1.86
C TRP A 564 36.57 0.59 -2.34
N ILE A 565 37.46 -0.31 -1.94
CA ILE A 565 38.86 -0.36 -2.37
C ILE A 565 39.04 -1.54 -3.30
N ALA A 566 39.57 -1.30 -4.51
CA ALA A 566 39.82 -2.37 -5.46
C ALA A 566 40.89 -3.35 -4.94
N ALA A 567 40.54 -4.64 -4.88
CA ALA A 567 41.47 -5.74 -4.62
C ALA A 567 42.08 -6.29 -5.93
N GLY A 568 41.42 -6.05 -7.08
CA GLY A 568 41.94 -6.35 -8.41
C GLY A 568 40.88 -6.92 -9.35
N THR A 569 41.15 -6.83 -10.65
CA THR A 569 40.38 -7.49 -11.72
C THR A 569 41.14 -8.74 -12.15
N VAL A 570 40.47 -9.89 -12.14
CA VAL A 570 41.08 -11.21 -12.37
C VAL A 570 40.36 -11.99 -13.46
N ASP A 571 41.00 -13.06 -13.92
CA ASP A 571 40.47 -13.99 -14.92
C ASP A 571 39.23 -14.75 -14.38
N PRO A 572 38.22 -15.04 -15.22
CA PRO A 572 37.03 -15.81 -14.86
C PRO A 572 37.29 -17.18 -14.23
N ALA A 573 38.44 -17.81 -14.51
CA ALA A 573 38.84 -19.09 -13.92
C ALA A 573 39.43 -18.96 -12.50
N THR A 574 39.58 -17.75 -11.96
CA THR A 574 40.15 -17.53 -10.63
C THR A 574 39.23 -18.07 -9.55
N GLN A 575 39.69 -19.04 -8.76
CA GLN A 575 38.89 -19.66 -7.70
C GLN A 575 39.18 -19.11 -6.29
N ARG A 576 40.25 -18.32 -6.16
CA ARG A 576 40.72 -17.81 -4.87
C ARG A 576 41.47 -16.49 -5.05
N ILE A 577 41.10 -15.49 -4.25
CA ILE A 577 41.87 -14.26 -4.10
C ILE A 577 42.18 -14.03 -2.62
N THR A 578 43.37 -13.50 -2.35
CA THR A 578 43.85 -13.22 -1.00
C THR A 578 44.22 -11.75 -0.88
N ILE A 579 43.58 -11.04 0.05
CA ILE A 579 43.74 -9.61 0.29
C ILE A 579 44.54 -9.42 1.58
N THR A 580 45.77 -8.92 1.47
CA THR A 580 46.69 -8.73 2.61
C THR A 580 46.76 -7.29 3.12
N SER A 581 46.17 -6.33 2.38
CA SER A 581 46.08 -4.91 2.75
C SER A 581 44.98 -4.63 3.78
N VAL A 582 44.89 -5.45 4.83
CA VAL A 582 43.85 -5.37 5.87
C VAL A 582 44.48 -5.22 7.25
N THR A 583 43.82 -4.48 8.13
CA THR A 583 44.29 -4.28 9.51
C THR A 583 43.88 -5.46 10.39
N ALA A 584 44.69 -5.82 11.39
CA ALA A 584 44.38 -6.87 12.36
C ALA A 584 43.16 -6.51 13.23
N ALA A 585 42.43 -7.52 13.74
CA ALA A 585 41.27 -7.39 14.61
C ALA A 585 40.19 -6.41 14.12
N THR A 586 40.03 -6.27 12.79
CA THR A 586 39.12 -5.30 12.16
C THR A 586 38.12 -6.02 11.26
N GLN A 587 36.87 -5.54 11.24
CA GLN A 587 35.79 -6.08 10.41
C GLN A 587 35.81 -5.50 8.98
N TYR A 588 35.70 -6.37 7.99
CA TYR A 588 35.68 -6.01 6.57
C TYR A 588 34.54 -6.69 5.81
N GLN A 589 34.07 -6.04 4.74
CA GLN A 589 33.20 -6.60 3.72
C GLN A 589 33.95 -6.69 2.37
N VAL A 590 33.54 -7.63 1.52
CA VAL A 590 34.07 -7.81 0.16
C VAL A 590 32.94 -7.68 -0.85
N SER A 591 33.24 -7.08 -2.00
CA SER A 591 32.36 -6.91 -3.16
C SER A 591 32.90 -7.69 -4.36
N ILE A 592 32.01 -8.36 -5.10
CA ILE A 592 32.34 -9.15 -6.31
C ILE A 592 31.44 -8.71 -7.47
N ARG A 593 32.00 -8.50 -8.67
CA ARG A 593 31.27 -8.17 -9.91
C ARG A 593 31.81 -8.93 -11.12
N TYR A 594 30.92 -9.36 -12.02
CA TYR A 594 31.28 -9.96 -13.31
C TYR A 594 31.30 -8.93 -14.43
N ARG A 595 32.16 -9.14 -15.43
CA ARG A 595 32.25 -8.34 -16.65
C ARG A 595 31.94 -9.19 -17.88
N LEU A 596 31.07 -8.72 -18.76
CA LEU A 596 30.78 -9.38 -20.03
C LEU A 596 30.64 -8.32 -21.13
N ARG A 597 31.35 -8.50 -22.25
CA ARG A 597 31.38 -7.57 -23.41
C ARG A 597 31.65 -6.13 -22.98
N ASP A 598 32.68 -5.95 -22.18
CA ASP A 598 33.14 -4.67 -21.62
C ASP A 598 32.23 -3.99 -20.56
N GLU A 599 31.05 -4.53 -20.24
CA GLU A 599 30.13 -3.98 -19.21
C GLU A 599 30.19 -4.73 -17.87
N TRP A 600 30.01 -4.01 -16.76
CA TRP A 600 30.02 -4.57 -15.40
C TRP A 600 28.61 -4.88 -14.87
N GLY A 601 28.39 -6.10 -14.41
CA GLY A 601 27.14 -6.58 -13.80
C GLY A 601 26.90 -6.10 -12.37
N ALA A 602 25.85 -6.60 -11.72
CA ALA A 602 25.51 -6.23 -10.34
C ALA A 602 26.52 -6.78 -9.31
N ARG A 603 26.50 -6.19 -8.11
CA ARG A 603 27.48 -6.41 -7.03
C ARG A 603 26.97 -7.42 -6.01
N LEU A 604 27.78 -8.42 -5.69
CA LEU A 604 27.59 -9.27 -4.52
C LEU A 604 28.41 -8.72 -3.35
N ILE A 605 27.80 -8.53 -2.17
CA ILE A 605 28.49 -8.10 -0.95
C ILE A 605 28.54 -9.26 0.06
N LEU A 606 29.73 -9.59 0.56
CA LEU A 606 30.00 -10.65 1.53
C LEU A 606 30.62 -10.07 2.81
N GLY A 607 30.22 -10.60 3.98
CA GLY A 607 30.72 -10.17 5.30
C GLY A 607 29.64 -9.51 6.18
N PRO A 608 30.01 -8.94 7.34
CA PRO A 608 31.38 -8.65 7.78
C PRO A 608 32.17 -9.89 8.26
N SER A 609 33.50 -9.87 8.08
CA SER A 609 34.45 -10.88 8.59
C SER A 609 35.59 -10.20 9.36
N THR A 610 36.06 -10.81 10.47
CA THR A 610 37.04 -10.23 11.40
C THR A 610 38.43 -10.85 11.20
N THR A 611 39.45 -10.04 10.93
CA THR A 611 40.84 -10.48 10.72
C THR A 611 41.53 -10.95 12.02
N GLY A 612 42.41 -11.97 11.93
CA GLY A 612 43.12 -12.54 13.08
C GLY A 612 44.19 -11.61 13.70
N ALA A 613 44.53 -11.86 14.97
CA ALA A 613 45.57 -11.12 15.71
C ALA A 613 46.99 -11.61 15.35
N ARG A 614 48.00 -10.72 15.39
CA ARG A 614 49.42 -11.04 15.09
C ARG A 614 50.14 -11.57 16.34
N PRO A 615 50.67 -12.81 16.37
CA PRO A 615 51.47 -13.31 17.48
C PRO A 615 52.91 -12.78 17.42
N GLY A 616 53.43 -12.24 18.54
CA GLY A 616 54.85 -11.86 18.69
C GLY A 616 55.20 -10.38 18.57
N ALA A 617 54.22 -9.48 18.36
CA ALA A 617 54.44 -8.05 18.50
C ALA A 617 54.29 -7.64 19.97
N SER A 618 55.30 -6.97 20.55
CA SER A 618 55.10 -6.29 21.82
C SER A 618 53.97 -5.28 21.65
N ASN A 619 52.99 -5.31 22.55
CA ASN A 619 52.00 -4.26 22.60
C ASN A 619 52.73 -3.01 23.09
N THR A 620 52.72 -1.95 22.29
CA THR A 620 53.26 -0.64 22.66
C THR A 620 52.12 0.36 22.76
N ALA A 621 52.11 1.16 23.82
CA ALA A 621 51.19 2.27 23.96
C ALA A 621 51.90 3.42 24.67
N ILE A 622 51.69 4.64 24.18
CA ILE A 622 52.07 5.84 24.93
C ILE A 622 50.90 6.16 25.84
N VAL A 623 51.13 6.13 27.16
CA VAL A 623 50.11 6.35 28.17
C VAL A 623 50.24 7.78 28.67
N TYR A 624 49.17 8.55 28.51
CA TYR A 624 49.10 9.93 28.98
C TYR A 624 48.29 9.98 30.27
N ILE A 625 48.81 10.72 31.25
CA ILE A 625 48.07 11.07 32.46
C ILE A 625 48.03 12.58 32.61
N TYR A 626 46.89 13.06 33.10
CA TYR A 626 46.55 14.46 33.16
C TYR A 626 46.14 14.85 34.57
N ARG A 627 46.57 16.04 34.99
CA ARG A 627 46.14 16.64 36.25
C ARG A 627 46.15 18.16 36.13
N ARG A 628 45.10 18.81 36.65
CA ARG A 628 45.10 20.27 36.83
C ARG A 628 45.68 20.61 38.19
N SER A 629 46.62 21.54 38.21
CA SER A 629 47.31 21.97 39.43
C SER A 629 47.86 23.38 39.23
N ALA A 630 47.93 24.20 40.29
CA ALA A 630 48.51 25.54 40.23
C ALA A 630 50.05 25.53 40.06
N THR A 631 50.70 24.46 40.50
CA THR A 631 52.14 24.19 40.34
C THR A 631 52.36 22.77 39.84
N ALA A 632 53.57 22.45 39.35
CA ALA A 632 53.90 21.12 38.84
C ALA A 632 53.56 20.02 39.88
N PRO A 633 52.57 19.14 39.60
CA PRO A 633 52.09 18.16 40.57
C PRO A 633 53.05 16.97 40.73
N ALA A 634 53.16 16.40 41.93
CA ALA A 634 53.97 15.20 42.14
C ALA A 634 53.43 14.01 41.30
N LEU A 635 54.33 13.27 40.64
CA LEU A 635 54.02 12.08 39.84
C LEU A 635 53.42 10.94 40.69
N PRO A 636 52.77 9.94 40.06
CA PRO A 636 52.30 8.75 40.77
C PRO A 636 53.44 8.02 41.48
N THR A 637 53.20 7.55 42.70
CA THR A 637 54.20 6.85 43.54
C THR A 637 53.97 5.35 43.66
N ALA A 638 52.88 4.84 43.10
CA ALA A 638 52.57 3.41 43.03
C ALA A 638 52.67 2.91 41.58
N ASP A 639 52.94 1.62 41.41
CA ASP A 639 52.93 0.96 40.11
C ASP A 639 51.52 1.04 39.49
N ALA A 640 51.44 1.42 38.21
CA ALA A 640 50.20 1.47 37.45
C ALA A 640 50.16 0.36 36.41
N THR A 641 49.02 -0.31 36.25
CA THR A 641 48.87 -1.41 35.28
C THR A 641 48.07 -0.96 34.07
N TYR A 642 48.69 -1.02 32.89
CA TYR A 642 48.06 -0.72 31.60
C TYR A 642 47.59 -2.01 30.93
N THR A 643 46.33 -2.07 30.50
CA THR A 643 45.76 -3.22 29.79
C THR A 643 45.56 -2.87 28.32
N PHE A 644 46.27 -3.56 27.42
CA PHE A 644 46.30 -3.20 26.00
C PHE A 644 44.98 -3.45 25.27
N ALA A 645 44.26 -4.52 25.63
CA ALA A 645 43.00 -4.88 24.99
C ALA A 645 41.88 -3.85 25.21
N THR A 646 41.87 -3.19 26.37
CA THR A 646 40.84 -2.22 26.78
C THR A 646 41.33 -0.78 26.72
N ALA A 647 42.62 -0.55 26.48
CA ALA A 647 43.29 0.75 26.58
C ALA A 647 43.06 1.44 27.95
N THR A 648 43.02 0.66 29.03
CA THR A 648 42.73 1.17 30.39
C THR A 648 43.96 1.10 31.29
N LEU A 649 44.21 2.19 32.04
CA LEU A 649 45.21 2.25 33.10
C LEU A 649 44.52 2.17 34.47
N THR A 650 45.05 1.35 35.37
CA THR A 650 44.57 1.19 36.75
C THR A 650 45.72 1.36 37.74
N GLY A 651 45.44 1.69 39.00
CA GLY A 651 46.49 1.88 40.02
C GLY A 651 47.07 3.31 40.12
N LEU A 652 46.54 4.28 39.36
CA LEU A 652 46.95 5.69 39.48
C LEU A 652 46.62 6.27 40.86
N ASN A 653 47.56 7.02 41.42
CA ASN A 653 47.39 7.77 42.66
C ASN A 653 47.79 9.25 42.48
N ASN A 654 47.83 10.02 43.57
CA ASN A 654 48.18 11.45 43.57
C ASN A 654 47.28 12.31 42.65
N GLY A 655 46.03 11.89 42.41
CA GLY A 655 45.03 12.67 41.69
C GLY A 655 45.27 12.80 40.18
N TRP A 656 46.12 11.94 39.60
CA TRP A 656 46.30 11.83 38.15
C TRP A 656 45.17 11.02 37.51
N SER A 657 44.79 11.39 36.29
CA SER A 657 43.71 10.76 35.53
C SER A 657 44.15 10.42 34.11
N THR A 658 43.63 9.36 33.52
CA THR A 658 43.82 9.04 32.09
C THR A 658 42.96 9.88 31.16
N THR A 659 41.93 10.54 31.69
CA THR A 659 41.10 11.50 30.97
C THR A 659 41.44 12.92 31.41
N ILE A 660 41.39 13.86 30.47
CA ILE A 660 41.65 15.27 30.76
C ILE A 660 40.61 15.77 31.78
N PRO A 661 41.03 16.21 32.98
CA PRO A 661 40.10 16.74 33.96
C PRO A 661 39.45 18.02 33.44
N ALA A 662 38.15 18.17 33.71
CA ALA A 662 37.39 19.36 33.37
C ALA A 662 38.07 20.64 33.91
N PRO A 663 37.92 21.79 33.23
CA PRO A 663 38.53 23.05 33.66
C PRO A 663 38.13 23.39 35.09
N SER A 664 39.10 23.51 36.01
CA SER A 664 38.86 23.85 37.41
C SER A 664 39.68 25.08 37.81
N GLY A 665 39.04 26.25 37.79
CA GLY A 665 39.58 27.48 38.39
C GLY A 665 40.84 28.06 37.73
N GLY A 666 40.99 27.95 36.41
CA GLY A 666 42.12 28.55 35.67
C GLY A 666 43.48 27.90 35.91
N GLN A 667 43.51 26.71 36.54
CA GLN A 667 44.75 26.00 36.80
C GLN A 667 45.31 25.38 35.50
N PRO A 668 46.64 25.52 35.25
CA PRO A 668 47.29 24.84 34.14
C PRO A 668 47.02 23.33 34.14
N LEU A 669 46.81 22.79 32.95
CA LEU A 669 46.70 21.36 32.73
C LEU A 669 48.11 20.80 32.56
N TYR A 670 48.53 19.96 33.50
CA TYR A 670 49.78 19.20 33.40
C TYR A 670 49.54 17.84 32.77
N VAL A 671 50.49 17.40 31.95
CA VAL A 671 50.58 16.06 31.38
C VAL A 671 51.88 15.40 31.81
N ALA A 672 51.80 14.11 32.13
CA ALA A 672 52.96 13.23 32.22
C ALA A 672 52.71 12.00 31.35
N VAL A 673 53.79 11.43 30.83
CA VAL A 673 53.74 10.38 29.81
C VAL A 673 54.62 9.21 30.26
N ALA A 674 54.18 7.99 30.01
CA ALA A 674 55.00 6.80 30.11
C ALA A 674 54.78 5.91 28.88
N SER A 675 55.75 5.06 28.56
CA SER A 675 55.61 4.07 27.49
C SER A 675 55.28 2.73 28.11
N ALA A 676 54.10 2.18 27.80
CA ALA A 676 53.75 0.82 28.13
C ALA A 676 54.22 -0.12 27.01
N VAL A 677 55.13 -1.04 27.31
CA VAL A 677 55.69 -1.99 26.33
C VAL A 677 55.78 -3.39 26.93
N ASN A 678 54.87 -4.28 26.52
CA ASN A 678 54.89 -5.66 27.01
C ASN A 678 54.51 -6.66 25.92
N SER A 679 55.10 -7.85 25.96
CA SER A 679 54.71 -8.98 25.13
C SER A 679 53.48 -9.74 25.69
N THR A 680 53.04 -9.39 26.90
CA THR A 680 51.82 -9.90 27.53
C THR A 680 50.64 -8.92 27.40
N ALA A 681 49.45 -9.31 27.88
CA ALA A 681 48.21 -8.52 27.74
C ALA A 681 48.18 -7.24 28.59
N THR A 682 49.11 -7.10 29.54
CA THR A 682 49.21 -5.95 30.45
C THR A 682 50.65 -5.52 30.58
N ASP A 683 50.86 -4.24 30.88
CA ASP A 683 52.17 -3.72 31.28
C ASP A 683 52.11 -3.06 32.65
N THR A 684 53.21 -3.12 33.39
CA THR A 684 53.34 -2.47 34.71
C THR A 684 54.26 -1.26 34.57
N ILE A 685 53.69 -0.07 34.74
CA ILE A 685 54.39 1.21 34.67
C ILE A 685 54.83 1.61 36.07
N ALA A 686 56.14 1.60 36.32
CA ALA A 686 56.70 1.98 37.62
C ALA A 686 56.72 3.51 37.81
N PRO A 687 56.73 4.02 39.06
CA PRO A 687 56.76 5.45 39.36
C PRO A 687 57.86 6.25 38.64
N GLY A 688 59.02 5.64 38.41
CA GLY A 688 60.17 6.26 37.75
C GLY A 688 60.08 6.33 36.23
N GLU A 689 59.07 5.72 35.60
CA GLU A 689 58.93 5.66 34.14
C GLU A 689 58.09 6.82 33.57
N TRP A 690 57.43 7.59 34.44
CA TRP A 690 56.71 8.79 34.04
C TRP A 690 57.67 9.94 33.76
N THR A 691 57.46 10.64 32.65
CA THR A 691 58.15 11.90 32.36
C THR A 691 57.85 12.94 33.43
N THR A 692 58.76 13.91 33.59
CA THR A 692 58.47 15.08 34.42
C THR A 692 57.17 15.76 33.96
N PRO A 693 56.29 16.17 34.88
CA PRO A 693 55.05 16.87 34.55
C PRO A 693 55.31 18.16 33.76
N GLU A 694 54.73 18.29 32.58
CA GLU A 694 54.81 19.51 31.77
C GLU A 694 53.43 20.12 31.57
N ILE A 695 53.38 21.44 31.41
CA ILE A 695 52.13 22.15 31.13
C ILE A 695 51.73 21.86 29.68
N LEU A 696 50.63 21.13 29.49
CA LEU A 696 50.04 20.86 28.19
C LEU A 696 49.20 22.04 27.68
N ALA A 697 48.47 22.71 28.58
CA ALA A 697 47.63 23.85 28.24
C ALA A 697 47.42 24.77 29.45
N GLN A 698 47.35 26.09 29.19
CA GLN A 698 46.92 27.11 30.15
C GLN A 698 45.84 27.98 29.48
N ASP A 699 44.79 28.30 30.22
CA ASP A 699 43.67 29.07 29.68
C ASP A 699 44.11 30.52 29.40
N GLY A 700 43.77 31.06 28.22
CA GLY A 700 43.94 32.48 27.89
C GLY A 700 42.87 33.37 28.53
N THR A 701 43.09 34.69 28.60
CA THR A 701 42.05 35.62 29.06
C THR A 701 40.84 35.58 28.12
N SER A 702 39.67 35.23 28.65
CA SER A 702 38.43 35.13 27.87
C SER A 702 37.99 36.49 27.33
N GLY A 703 37.58 36.53 26.05
CA GLY A 703 36.77 37.63 25.54
C GLY A 703 35.37 37.66 26.19
N ALA A 704 34.67 38.79 26.09
CA ALA A 704 33.32 38.92 26.66
C ALA A 704 32.36 37.88 26.04
N ALA A 705 31.55 37.22 26.90
CA ALA A 705 30.62 36.19 26.47
C ALA A 705 29.53 36.75 25.53
N GLY A 706 29.22 36.00 24.46
CA GLY A 706 28.08 36.27 23.60
C GLY A 706 26.73 35.98 24.30
N ILE A 707 25.65 36.63 23.84
CA ILE A 707 24.30 36.41 24.39
C ILE A 707 23.71 35.13 23.78
N ASN A 708 23.27 34.21 24.63
CA ASN A 708 22.42 33.08 24.23
C ASN A 708 21.00 33.60 24.02
N SER A 709 20.33 33.20 22.92
CA SER A 709 18.95 33.60 22.62
C SER A 709 18.12 32.42 22.13
N ALA A 710 16.89 32.28 22.63
CA ALA A 710 15.95 31.23 22.23
C ALA A 710 14.50 31.70 22.36
N THR A 711 13.64 31.38 21.38
CA THR A 711 12.19 31.56 21.49
C THR A 711 11.59 30.35 22.18
N VAL A 712 10.90 30.58 23.29
CA VAL A 712 10.28 29.55 24.13
C VAL A 712 8.79 29.50 23.86
N TYR A 713 8.27 28.30 23.60
CA TYR A 713 6.84 28.05 23.36
C TYR A 713 6.22 27.34 24.56
N LEU A 714 5.01 27.77 24.91
CA LEU A 714 4.15 27.09 25.87
C LEU A 714 2.78 26.84 25.26
N TYR A 715 2.26 25.64 25.49
CA TYR A 715 1.01 25.13 24.95
C TYR A 715 0.06 24.69 26.08
N GLN A 716 -1.23 24.95 25.91
CA GLN A 716 -2.28 24.48 26.82
C GLN A 716 -3.56 24.20 26.04
N ARG A 717 -4.30 23.13 26.39
CA ARG A 717 -5.61 22.82 25.82
C ARG A 717 -6.75 23.14 26.79
N ASN A 718 -7.92 23.53 26.25
CA ASN A 718 -9.17 23.66 26.99
C ASN A 718 -10.41 23.44 26.11
N ASN A 719 -11.60 23.40 26.73
CA ASN A 719 -12.88 23.13 26.04
C ASN A 719 -13.75 24.37 25.81
N THR A 720 -13.40 25.52 26.38
CA THR A 720 -14.26 26.71 26.40
C THR A 720 -13.91 27.70 25.29
N GLY A 721 -12.77 27.54 24.61
CA GLY A 721 -12.27 28.46 23.58
C GLY A 721 -11.79 29.81 24.12
N THR A 722 -11.94 30.07 25.42
CA THR A 722 -11.41 31.25 26.11
C THR A 722 -9.91 31.08 26.35
N ALA A 723 -9.10 32.10 26.06
CA ALA A 723 -7.66 32.06 26.29
C ALA A 723 -7.34 31.83 27.78
N PRO A 724 -6.53 30.82 28.13
CA PRO A 724 -6.08 30.61 29.50
C PRO A 724 -5.17 31.75 29.99
N PRO A 725 -5.03 31.96 31.31
CA PRO A 725 -4.15 32.97 31.86
C PRO A 725 -2.67 32.66 31.58
N LEU A 726 -1.87 33.70 31.35
CA LEU A 726 -0.41 33.58 31.20
C LEU A 726 0.25 33.03 32.48
N PRO A 727 1.45 32.44 32.38
CA PRO A 727 2.25 32.08 33.54
C PRO A 727 2.42 33.27 34.49
N THR A 728 2.12 33.09 35.77
CA THR A 728 2.08 34.18 36.76
C THR A 728 3.38 34.31 37.56
N THR A 729 4.32 33.39 37.37
CA THR A 729 5.64 33.39 38.01
C THR A 729 6.73 33.50 36.96
N ASN A 730 7.89 34.03 37.36
CA ASN A 730 9.07 34.00 36.51
C ASN A 730 9.49 32.55 36.26
N LEU A 731 9.89 32.24 35.03
CA LEU A 731 10.30 30.91 34.61
C LEU A 731 11.75 30.94 34.15
N THR A 732 12.54 29.98 34.61
CA THR A 732 13.96 29.91 34.28
C THR A 732 14.17 28.96 33.09
N TYR A 733 14.64 29.50 31.97
CA TYR A 733 15.01 28.76 30.78
C TYR A 733 16.50 28.40 30.81
N THR A 734 16.82 27.13 30.61
CA THR A 734 18.21 26.66 30.53
C THR A 734 18.60 26.39 29.08
N PHE A 735 19.54 27.17 28.53
CA PHE A 735 19.88 27.09 27.10
C PHE A 735 20.44 25.72 26.69
N ALA A 736 21.22 25.07 27.57
CA ALA A 736 21.84 23.79 27.26
C ALA A 736 20.83 22.63 27.12
N THR A 737 19.71 22.70 27.85
CA THR A 737 18.69 21.63 27.86
C THR A 737 17.42 22.01 27.10
N ALA A 738 17.24 23.29 26.76
CA ALA A 738 16.02 23.86 26.21
C ALA A 738 14.77 23.68 27.11
N VAL A 739 14.99 23.52 28.43
CA VAL A 739 13.91 23.27 29.41
C VAL A 739 13.62 24.52 30.24
N LEU A 740 12.33 24.80 30.43
CA LEU A 740 11.81 25.74 31.42
C LEU A 740 11.64 25.04 32.77
N SER A 741 12.05 25.72 33.83
CA SER A 741 11.82 25.31 35.21
C SER A 741 11.04 26.39 35.96
N GLY A 742 10.15 25.97 36.87
CA GLY A 742 9.22 26.84 37.59
C GLY A 742 7.77 26.34 37.52
N ALA A 743 6.84 27.10 38.11
CA ALA A 743 5.42 26.75 38.12
C ALA A 743 4.76 27.13 36.78
N LEU A 744 4.58 26.14 35.90
CA LEU A 744 4.04 26.37 34.55
C LEU A 744 2.52 26.59 34.50
N ASN A 745 1.79 26.53 35.62
CA ASN A 745 0.35 26.81 35.70
C ASN A 745 -0.53 26.08 34.66
N GLY A 746 -0.19 24.82 34.35
CA GLY A 746 -0.92 23.99 33.38
C GLY A 746 -0.47 24.18 31.92
N TRP A 747 0.51 25.04 31.66
CA TRP A 747 1.20 25.14 30.39
C TRP A 747 2.28 24.07 30.24
N SER A 748 2.54 23.64 29.01
CA SER A 748 3.54 22.63 28.67
C SER A 748 4.46 23.15 27.55
N GLN A 749 5.74 22.78 27.56
CA GLN A 749 6.66 23.07 26.45
C GLN A 749 6.40 22.17 25.23
N THR A 750 5.60 21.12 25.38
CA THR A 750 5.13 20.25 24.29
C THR A 750 3.63 20.36 24.15
N VAL A 751 3.11 20.13 22.94
CA VAL A 751 1.66 20.16 22.67
C VAL A 751 0.97 19.07 23.51
N PRO A 752 0.05 19.43 24.43
CA PRO A 752 -0.69 18.45 25.22
C PRO A 752 -1.56 17.54 24.34
N ALA A 753 -1.71 16.29 24.76
CA ALA A 753 -2.57 15.31 24.10
C ALA A 753 -4.03 15.79 24.00
N ASP A 754 -4.76 15.29 23.01
CA ASP A 754 -6.11 15.75 22.66
C ASP A 754 -7.14 15.59 23.80
N SER A 755 -6.87 14.72 24.77
CA SER A 755 -7.64 14.61 26.01
C SER A 755 -7.66 15.89 26.86
N GLY A 756 -6.75 16.84 26.60
CA GLY A 756 -6.68 18.13 27.28
C GLY A 756 -7.71 19.16 26.80
N GLY A 757 -8.42 18.90 25.70
CA GLY A 757 -9.55 19.70 25.23
C GLY A 757 -9.44 20.26 23.81
N SER A 758 -10.57 20.71 23.28
CA SER A 758 -10.77 20.95 21.84
C SER A 758 -10.13 22.22 21.27
N PHE A 759 -9.60 23.11 22.12
CA PHE A 759 -8.91 24.33 21.72
C PHE A 759 -7.48 24.29 22.23
N LEU A 760 -6.51 24.33 21.31
CA LEU A 760 -5.09 24.45 21.61
C LEU A 760 -4.69 25.92 21.61
N HIS A 761 -4.12 26.38 22.73
CA HIS A 761 -3.62 27.73 22.91
C HIS A 761 -2.09 27.72 23.01
N VAL A 762 -1.47 28.79 22.54
CA VAL A 762 -0.02 28.99 22.55
C VAL A 762 0.34 30.38 23.09
N THR A 763 1.42 30.46 23.86
CA THR A 763 2.11 31.71 24.20
C THR A 763 3.62 31.54 24.00
N THR A 764 4.32 32.64 23.77
CA THR A 764 5.75 32.65 23.47
C THR A 764 6.48 33.71 24.29
N ALA A 765 7.71 33.45 24.67
CA ALA A 765 8.64 34.43 25.22
C ALA A 765 10.03 34.25 24.60
N THR A 766 10.88 35.28 24.69
CA THR A 766 12.27 35.20 24.24
C THR A 766 13.15 35.06 25.47
N ALA A 767 13.87 33.95 25.58
CA ALA A 767 14.98 33.81 26.52
C ALA A 767 16.23 34.47 25.93
N ALA A 768 16.82 35.46 26.59
CA ALA A 768 18.04 36.11 26.13
C ALA A 768 18.99 36.46 27.29
N SER A 769 20.11 35.75 27.41
CA SER A 769 21.07 35.97 28.50
C SER A 769 22.50 35.60 28.10
N ALA A 770 23.48 36.36 28.61
CA ALA A 770 24.89 36.00 28.53
C ALA A 770 25.28 34.88 29.51
N ALA A 771 24.36 34.48 30.41
CA ALA A 771 24.51 33.34 31.31
C ALA A 771 23.93 32.05 30.69
N ALA A 772 24.20 30.90 31.34
CA ALA A 772 23.70 29.59 30.91
C ALA A 772 22.18 29.42 31.05
N THR A 773 21.55 30.33 31.79
CA THR A 773 20.10 30.40 32.00
C THR A 773 19.61 31.81 31.78
N ASP A 774 18.35 31.92 31.38
CA ASP A 774 17.61 33.18 31.38
C ASP A 774 16.38 33.08 32.28
N ASN A 775 16.04 34.18 32.95
CA ASN A 775 14.88 34.25 33.84
C ASN A 775 13.79 35.09 33.18
N ILE A 776 12.90 34.40 32.46
CA ILE A 776 11.78 35.01 31.74
C ILE A 776 10.74 35.46 32.77
N LEU A 777 10.50 36.77 32.83
CA LEU A 777 9.51 37.37 33.71
C LEU A 777 8.09 37.06 33.26
N SER A 778 7.14 36.99 34.19
CA SER A 778 5.72 36.75 33.85
C SER A 778 5.13 37.80 32.89
N THR A 779 5.72 38.99 32.82
CA THR A 779 5.32 40.09 31.92
C THR A 779 5.91 39.99 30.51
N GLU A 780 6.87 39.09 30.27
CA GLU A 780 7.56 38.95 28.97
C GLU A 780 6.86 37.95 28.03
N TRP A 781 5.88 37.22 28.53
CA TRP A 781 5.08 36.30 27.73
C TRP A 781 4.11 37.07 26.82
N ALA A 782 4.14 36.72 25.53
CA ALA A 782 3.23 37.27 24.55
C ALA A 782 1.78 36.89 24.87
N ALA A 783 0.83 37.74 24.45
CA ALA A 783 -0.59 37.46 24.60
C ALA A 783 -0.96 36.08 24.03
N VAL A 784 -1.72 35.30 24.80
CA VAL A 784 -2.13 33.94 24.43
C VAL A 784 -2.96 33.98 23.15
N ARG A 785 -2.65 33.07 22.22
CA ARG A 785 -3.38 32.90 20.96
C ARG A 785 -3.91 31.48 20.86
N THR A 786 -5.11 31.33 20.34
CA THR A 786 -5.62 30.01 19.94
C THR A 786 -4.88 29.59 18.66
N MET A 787 -4.10 28.52 18.76
CA MET A 787 -3.29 27.98 17.67
C MET A 787 -4.12 27.05 16.78
N ALA A 788 -4.97 26.23 17.40
CA ALA A 788 -5.84 25.30 16.70
C ALA A 788 -7.13 25.08 17.47
N LYS A 789 -8.19 24.76 16.74
CA LYS A 789 -9.43 24.19 17.26
C LYS A 789 -9.63 22.86 16.54
N ASP A 790 -9.98 21.82 17.28
CA ASP A 790 -10.35 20.55 16.68
C ASP A 790 -11.54 20.79 15.72
N GLY A 791 -11.50 20.14 14.55
CA GLY A 791 -12.56 20.26 13.55
C GLY A 791 -13.90 19.79 14.12
N SER A 792 -15.02 20.31 13.58
CA SER A 792 -16.30 19.61 13.79
C SER A 792 -16.16 18.21 13.20
N ASP A 793 -16.48 17.18 13.98
CA ASP A 793 -16.52 15.81 13.47
C ASP A 793 -17.39 15.80 12.19
N GLY A 794 -16.83 15.26 11.10
CA GLY A 794 -17.63 14.95 9.92
C GLY A 794 -18.76 14.02 10.34
N ALA A 795 -19.93 14.11 9.70
CA ALA A 795 -20.97 13.11 9.90
C ALA A 795 -20.36 11.74 9.57
N ASP A 796 -20.22 10.88 10.57
CA ASP A 796 -19.63 9.55 10.43
C ASP A 796 -20.27 8.83 9.25
N ALA A 797 -19.46 8.53 8.23
CA ALA A 797 -19.87 7.68 7.14
C ALA A 797 -20.34 6.33 7.72
N ILE A 798 -21.45 5.83 7.18
CA ILE A 798 -22.15 4.58 7.52
C ILE A 798 -21.17 3.46 7.91
N ASN A 799 -21.03 3.18 9.21
CA ASN A 799 -19.95 2.36 9.75
C ASN A 799 -20.37 0.89 9.91
N ASN A 800 -20.58 0.20 8.78
CA ASN A 800 -20.80 -1.25 8.73
C ASN A 800 -19.48 -2.06 8.77
N VAL A 801 -18.40 -1.44 9.25
CA VAL A 801 -17.08 -2.05 9.31
C VAL A 801 -16.95 -2.80 10.64
N ASN A 802 -16.59 -4.08 10.55
CA ASN A 802 -16.29 -4.87 11.73
C ASN A 802 -14.99 -4.38 12.35
N ARG A 803 -14.99 -4.09 13.65
CA ARG A 803 -13.82 -3.62 14.41
C ARG A 803 -13.12 -4.73 15.19
N VAL A 804 -13.76 -5.89 15.32
CA VAL A 804 -13.23 -7.05 16.05
C VAL A 804 -12.11 -7.66 15.21
N ARG A 805 -10.90 -7.74 15.77
CA ARG A 805 -9.73 -8.23 15.04
C ARG A 805 -9.82 -9.73 14.79
N ASN A 806 -9.35 -10.20 13.63
CA ASN A 806 -9.34 -11.61 13.26
C ASN A 806 -10.72 -12.27 13.43
N SER A 807 -11.81 -11.56 13.09
CA SER A 807 -13.19 -12.02 13.34
C SER A 807 -13.61 -13.23 12.50
N GLN A 808 -12.86 -13.60 11.45
CA GLN A 808 -13.03 -14.86 10.74
C GLN A 808 -12.03 -15.93 11.19
N PHE A 809 -11.27 -15.65 12.25
CA PHE A 809 -10.23 -16.50 12.83
C PHE A 809 -9.12 -16.86 11.84
N GLU A 810 -8.66 -15.93 10.99
CA GLU A 810 -7.68 -16.20 9.93
C GLU A 810 -6.28 -16.61 10.43
N ARG A 811 -5.94 -16.40 11.71
CA ARG A 811 -4.59 -16.65 12.27
C ARG A 811 -4.51 -17.71 13.39
N ASP A 812 -5.44 -18.64 13.43
CA ASP A 812 -5.33 -19.89 14.20
C ASP A 812 -4.95 -19.81 15.71
N GLU A 813 -5.11 -18.66 16.41
CA GLU A 813 -5.28 -18.52 17.90
C GLU A 813 -5.33 -17.06 18.37
N ALA A 814 -4.73 -16.14 17.61
CA ALA A 814 -4.54 -14.76 18.06
C ALA A 814 -5.87 -13.98 18.17
N GLY A 815 -6.24 -13.59 19.39
CA GLY A 815 -7.31 -12.63 19.65
C GLY A 815 -8.51 -13.12 20.45
N PHE A 816 -8.66 -14.43 20.71
CA PHE A 816 -9.80 -14.99 21.44
C PHE A 816 -9.37 -15.95 22.56
N GLY A 817 -10.16 -16.00 23.64
CA GLY A 817 -9.88 -16.84 24.80
C GLY A 817 -11.14 -17.49 25.38
N ILE A 818 -10.91 -18.45 26.28
CA ILE A 818 -11.98 -19.06 27.10
C ILE A 818 -11.69 -18.88 28.58
N SER A 819 -12.74 -18.76 29.38
CA SER A 819 -12.66 -18.93 30.84
C SER A 819 -13.79 -19.82 31.32
N VAL A 820 -13.53 -20.57 32.40
CA VAL A 820 -14.48 -21.57 32.93
C VAL A 820 -14.66 -21.34 34.42
N ALA A 821 -15.86 -21.66 34.92
CA ALA A 821 -16.15 -21.67 36.34
C ALA A 821 -16.87 -22.97 36.70
N GLY A 822 -16.18 -23.86 37.42
CA GLY A 822 -16.72 -25.12 37.93
C GLY A 822 -16.79 -26.27 36.93
N LEU A 823 -16.38 -26.08 35.67
CA LEU A 823 -16.41 -27.10 34.61
C LEU A 823 -15.03 -27.28 33.96
N THR A 824 -14.85 -28.39 33.22
CA THR A 824 -13.64 -28.62 32.42
C THR A 824 -13.93 -28.34 30.95
N ALA A 825 -13.06 -27.59 30.27
CA ALA A 825 -13.18 -27.34 28.84
C ALA A 825 -11.87 -27.64 28.11
N THR A 826 -11.99 -28.14 26.88
CA THR A 826 -10.88 -28.36 25.95
C THR A 826 -11.15 -27.55 24.70
N VAL A 827 -10.25 -26.61 24.39
CA VAL A 827 -10.34 -25.81 23.17
C VAL A 827 -10.01 -26.70 21.98
N SER A 828 -10.83 -26.63 20.94
CA SER A 828 -10.62 -27.28 19.65
C SER A 828 -10.75 -26.20 18.59
N PRO A 829 -9.75 -25.33 18.49
CA PRO A 829 -9.93 -24.11 17.75
C PRO A 829 -9.92 -24.42 16.24
N PHE A 830 -10.65 -23.61 15.44
CA PHE A 830 -10.70 -23.67 13.96
C PHE A 830 -11.38 -24.90 13.36
N THR A 831 -12.49 -25.32 13.96
CA THR A 831 -13.39 -26.24 13.26
C THR A 831 -14.12 -25.47 12.15
N ILE A 832 -14.06 -25.97 10.93
CA ILE A 832 -14.90 -25.50 9.81
C ILE A 832 -16.11 -26.42 9.74
N GLU A 833 -17.28 -25.87 9.92
CA GLU A 833 -18.57 -26.54 9.76
C GLU A 833 -19.41 -25.62 8.87
N GLY A 834 -20.10 -26.15 7.85
CA GLY A 834 -20.93 -25.34 6.94
C GLY A 834 -20.20 -24.21 6.18
N GLY A 835 -18.87 -24.25 6.07
CA GLY A 835 -18.07 -23.21 5.41
C GLY A 835 -17.72 -22.00 6.29
N ILE A 836 -18.15 -21.97 7.56
CA ILE A 836 -17.82 -20.90 8.52
C ILE A 836 -16.82 -21.44 9.54
N LYS A 837 -15.71 -20.71 9.73
CA LYS A 837 -14.68 -21.02 10.73
C LYS A 837 -15.17 -20.62 12.12
N GLN A 838 -14.99 -21.48 13.12
CA GLN A 838 -15.47 -21.24 14.48
C GLN A 838 -14.36 -21.42 15.52
N TYR A 839 -14.39 -20.59 16.55
CA TYR A 839 -13.66 -20.86 17.78
C TYR A 839 -14.53 -21.71 18.70
N ARG A 840 -14.11 -22.95 18.96
CA ARG A 840 -14.93 -24.01 19.58
C ARG A 840 -14.25 -24.58 20.82
N ALA A 841 -15.04 -24.86 21.84
CA ALA A 841 -14.62 -25.60 23.03
C ALA A 841 -15.61 -26.73 23.34
N SER A 842 -15.08 -27.92 23.63
CA SER A 842 -15.85 -29.01 24.22
C SER A 842 -15.75 -28.90 25.73
N TYR A 843 -16.85 -29.10 26.46
CA TYR A 843 -16.89 -28.98 27.91
C TYR A 843 -17.55 -30.17 28.59
N THR A 844 -17.19 -30.39 29.85
CA THR A 844 -17.82 -31.34 30.77
C THR A 844 -18.24 -30.60 32.03
N ALA A 845 -19.54 -30.51 32.26
CA ALA A 845 -20.14 -29.92 33.44
C ALA A 845 -20.47 -31.00 34.47
N THR A 846 -20.23 -30.72 35.75
CA THR A 846 -20.48 -31.65 36.87
C THR A 846 -21.73 -31.29 37.68
N ALA A 847 -22.30 -30.10 37.47
CA ALA A 847 -23.53 -29.64 38.12
C ALA A 847 -24.16 -28.47 37.34
N ALA A 848 -25.39 -28.10 37.70
CA ALA A 848 -26.03 -26.88 37.22
C ALA A 848 -25.33 -25.61 37.75
N GLY A 849 -25.47 -24.50 37.04
CA GLY A 849 -24.93 -23.18 37.43
C GLY A 849 -23.46 -22.96 37.08
N GLN A 850 -22.79 -23.92 36.45
CA GLN A 850 -21.41 -23.78 35.98
C GLN A 850 -21.36 -22.97 34.68
N ARG A 851 -20.27 -22.22 34.47
CA ARG A 851 -20.17 -21.22 33.40
C ARG A 851 -18.99 -21.48 32.47
N LEU A 852 -19.21 -21.35 31.17
CA LEU A 852 -18.18 -21.26 30.14
C LEU A 852 -18.30 -19.91 29.42
N ASN A 853 -17.18 -19.22 29.31
CA ASN A 853 -17.05 -17.92 28.69
C ASN A 853 -16.16 -18.03 27.44
N MET A 854 -16.54 -17.35 26.37
CA MET A 854 -15.75 -17.19 25.16
C MET A 854 -15.69 -15.69 24.85
N TYR A 855 -14.48 -15.10 24.83
CA TYR A 855 -14.30 -13.65 24.68
C TYR A 855 -13.21 -13.32 23.66
N GLU A 856 -13.34 -12.15 23.05
CA GLU A 856 -12.21 -11.44 22.49
C GLU A 856 -11.23 -11.08 23.61
N HIS A 857 -9.97 -11.44 23.45
CA HIS A 857 -8.96 -11.26 24.47
C HIS A 857 -8.78 -9.75 24.75
N PRO A 858 -8.77 -9.30 26.02
CA PRO A 858 -8.84 -7.87 26.35
C PRO A 858 -7.72 -6.99 25.76
N ALA A 859 -6.56 -7.58 25.45
CA ALA A 859 -5.47 -6.88 24.76
C ALA A 859 -5.82 -6.44 23.31
N TYR A 860 -6.84 -7.05 22.71
CA TYR A 860 -7.32 -6.74 21.35
C TYR A 860 -8.67 -5.99 21.37
N ALA A 861 -9.11 -5.55 22.55
CA ALA A 861 -10.37 -4.82 22.70
C ALA A 861 -10.44 -3.61 21.76
N VAL A 862 -11.58 -3.46 21.10
CA VAL A 862 -11.85 -2.37 20.16
C VAL A 862 -11.86 -1.04 20.92
N ALA A 863 -11.18 -0.02 20.41
CA ALA A 863 -11.32 1.32 21.00
C ALA A 863 -12.75 1.81 20.80
N VAL A 864 -13.29 2.56 21.76
CA VAL A 864 -14.63 3.13 21.74
C VAL A 864 -14.61 4.51 22.37
N LYS A 865 -15.56 5.38 22.01
CA LYS A 865 -15.72 6.71 22.62
C LYS A 865 -16.92 6.71 23.58
N PRO A 866 -16.82 7.37 24.75
CA PRO A 866 -17.99 7.60 25.60
C PRO A 866 -19.18 8.21 24.84
N GLY A 867 -20.38 7.64 25.01
CA GLY A 867 -21.60 8.06 24.32
C GLY A 867 -21.77 7.52 22.90
N GLU A 868 -20.77 6.82 22.35
CA GLU A 868 -20.89 6.12 21.06
C GLU A 868 -21.93 5.00 21.16
N ARG A 869 -22.78 4.83 20.15
CA ARG A 869 -23.69 3.69 20.05
C ARG A 869 -23.07 2.61 19.17
N LEU A 870 -23.16 1.36 19.61
CA LEU A 870 -22.54 0.20 18.96
C LEU A 870 -23.60 -0.80 18.51
N ALA A 871 -23.38 -1.43 17.37
CA ALA A 871 -24.08 -2.66 16.96
C ALA A 871 -23.13 -3.85 17.20
N VAL A 872 -23.55 -4.81 18.02
CA VAL A 872 -22.77 -5.99 18.38
C VAL A 872 -23.51 -7.23 17.92
N GLN A 873 -22.82 -8.13 17.24
CA GLN A 873 -23.41 -9.39 16.76
C GLN A 873 -22.38 -10.51 16.65
N CYS A 874 -22.83 -11.75 16.77
CA CYS A 874 -22.03 -12.95 16.51
C CYS A 874 -22.94 -14.15 16.22
N ASN A 875 -22.42 -15.16 15.55
CA ASN A 875 -23.05 -16.47 15.45
C ASN A 875 -22.51 -17.39 16.54
N ILE A 876 -23.38 -18.20 17.13
CA ILE A 876 -23.02 -19.13 18.21
C ILE A 876 -23.43 -20.57 17.91
N ARG A 877 -22.86 -21.49 18.70
CA ARG A 877 -23.37 -22.84 18.95
C ARG A 877 -23.34 -23.07 20.45
N ALA A 878 -24.41 -23.61 21.03
CA ALA A 878 -24.46 -23.94 22.45
C ALA A 878 -25.20 -25.27 22.65
N ASN A 879 -24.46 -26.37 22.79
CA ASN A 879 -24.99 -27.72 22.85
C ASN A 879 -24.56 -28.41 24.15
N GLY A 880 -25.37 -29.35 24.67
CA GLY A 880 -25.18 -29.95 26.00
C GLY A 880 -26.09 -29.34 27.08
N PRO A 881 -25.83 -29.56 28.38
CA PRO A 881 -26.72 -29.12 29.45
C PRO A 881 -26.67 -27.60 29.65
N ILE A 882 -27.31 -26.81 28.78
CA ILE A 882 -27.32 -25.34 28.78
C ILE A 882 -28.65 -24.81 29.35
N ASP A 883 -28.56 -23.95 30.37
CA ASP A 883 -29.65 -23.10 30.87
C ASP A 883 -29.87 -21.91 29.94
N ARG A 884 -28.81 -21.11 29.75
CA ARG A 884 -28.84 -19.91 28.91
C ARG A 884 -27.47 -19.52 28.38
N THR A 885 -27.48 -18.78 27.28
CA THR A 885 -26.32 -18.13 26.68
C THR A 885 -26.60 -16.64 26.54
N GLU A 886 -25.65 -15.81 26.97
CA GLU A 886 -25.73 -14.35 27.02
C GLU A 886 -24.65 -13.76 26.10
N LEU A 887 -25.06 -12.89 25.18
CA LEU A 887 -24.17 -12.00 24.44
C LEU A 887 -23.98 -10.74 25.28
N GLN A 888 -22.73 -10.41 25.55
CA GLN A 888 -22.35 -9.29 26.39
C GLN A 888 -21.29 -8.44 25.69
N ILE A 889 -21.26 -7.17 26.05
CA ILE A 889 -20.16 -6.26 25.76
C ILE A 889 -19.54 -5.78 27.07
N TRP A 890 -18.22 -5.84 27.15
CA TRP A 890 -17.45 -5.44 28.32
C TRP A 890 -16.63 -4.22 28.01
N TYR A 891 -16.49 -3.31 28.98
CA TYR A 891 -15.83 -2.02 28.82
C TYR A 891 -14.59 -1.90 29.73
N ARG A 892 -13.54 -1.26 29.19
CA ARG A 892 -12.33 -0.92 29.92
C ARG A 892 -12.07 0.59 29.89
N ASP A 893 -11.54 1.09 31.00
CA ASP A 893 -11.17 2.49 31.15
C ASP A 893 -9.78 2.77 30.56
N ALA A 894 -9.31 4.02 30.70
CA ALA A 894 -7.99 4.44 30.23
C ALA A 894 -6.82 3.76 30.97
N ALA A 895 -7.06 3.22 32.18
CA ALA A 895 -6.08 2.46 32.95
C ALA A 895 -6.11 0.96 32.60
N ASP A 896 -6.85 0.59 31.55
CA ASP A 896 -7.10 -0.79 31.15
C ASP A 896 -7.74 -1.62 32.29
N ALA A 897 -8.52 -1.00 33.19
CA ALA A 897 -9.30 -1.72 34.18
C ALA A 897 -10.70 -2.05 33.64
N ASN A 898 -11.17 -3.28 33.92
CA ASN A 898 -12.57 -3.63 33.64
C ASN A 898 -13.47 -2.86 34.60
N PHE A 899 -14.39 -2.04 34.09
CA PHE A 899 -15.22 -1.19 34.95
C PHE A 899 -16.72 -1.21 34.61
N GLY A 900 -17.14 -1.92 33.55
CA GLY A 900 -18.56 -2.10 33.22
C GLY A 900 -18.82 -3.23 32.22
N GLN A 901 -20.04 -3.76 32.23
CA GLN A 901 -20.54 -4.72 31.25
C GLN A 901 -22.03 -4.50 30.98
N GLU A 902 -22.49 -4.85 29.78
CA GLU A 902 -23.89 -4.82 29.38
C GLU A 902 -24.27 -6.14 28.71
N THR A 903 -25.40 -6.73 29.10
CA THR A 903 -25.96 -7.92 28.43
C THR A 903 -26.92 -7.49 27.33
N LEU A 904 -26.60 -7.84 26.10
CA LEU A 904 -27.29 -7.36 24.90
C LEU A 904 -28.41 -8.30 24.46
N GLN A 905 -28.20 -9.61 24.63
CA GLN A 905 -29.22 -10.62 24.33
C GLN A 905 -29.01 -11.87 25.18
N THR A 906 -30.12 -12.50 25.58
CA THR A 906 -30.11 -13.80 26.29
C THR A 906 -30.94 -14.81 25.50
N LEU A 907 -30.40 -16.01 25.30
CA LEU A 907 -31.08 -17.15 24.69
C LEU A 907 -31.12 -18.32 25.69
N THR A 908 -32.30 -18.90 25.95
CA THR A 908 -32.48 -20.02 26.90
C THR A 908 -32.45 -21.38 26.20
N GLY A 909 -31.79 -22.37 26.80
CA GLY A 909 -31.64 -23.72 26.28
C GLY A 909 -30.60 -23.87 25.17
N GLN A 910 -30.49 -25.08 24.63
CA GLN A 910 -29.53 -25.41 23.57
C GLN A 910 -29.78 -24.64 22.27
N ARG A 911 -28.71 -24.35 21.52
CA ARG A 911 -28.72 -23.69 20.21
C ARG A 911 -27.89 -24.46 19.19
N GLY A 912 -28.48 -24.63 18.01
CA GLY A 912 -27.83 -25.23 16.86
C GLY A 912 -26.65 -24.40 16.36
N TYR A 913 -25.90 -24.99 15.44
CA TYR A 913 -24.83 -24.30 14.72
C TYR A 913 -25.37 -23.05 13.99
N ASN A 914 -24.59 -21.96 14.00
CA ASN A 914 -24.87 -20.71 13.31
C ASN A 914 -26.14 -19.98 13.78
N THR A 915 -26.43 -20.02 15.08
CA THR A 915 -27.52 -19.23 15.67
C THR A 915 -27.05 -17.79 15.89
N LEU A 916 -27.75 -16.81 15.29
CA LEU A 916 -27.43 -15.39 15.43
C LEU A 916 -27.78 -14.85 16.82
N MET A 917 -26.84 -14.11 17.43
CA MET A 917 -27.08 -13.21 18.55
C MET A 917 -26.66 -11.79 18.21
N GLN A 918 -27.45 -10.79 18.60
CA GLN A 918 -27.22 -9.38 18.28
C GLN A 918 -27.88 -8.42 19.27
N GLY A 919 -27.30 -7.23 19.45
CA GLY A 919 -27.89 -6.14 20.24
C GLY A 919 -27.15 -4.82 20.09
N PHE A 920 -27.83 -3.72 20.45
CA PHE A 920 -27.23 -2.38 20.46
C PHE A 920 -26.80 -2.00 21.86
N ALA A 921 -25.65 -1.33 21.99
CA ALA A 921 -25.10 -0.84 23.25
C ALA A 921 -24.77 0.65 23.16
N VAL A 922 -24.81 1.38 24.27
CA VAL A 922 -24.30 2.76 24.34
C VAL A 922 -23.10 2.79 25.28
N VAL A 923 -21.97 3.26 24.77
CA VAL A 923 -20.69 3.24 25.49
C VAL A 923 -20.78 4.17 26.71
N PRO A 924 -20.54 3.65 27.94
CA PRO A 924 -20.67 4.44 29.16
C PRO A 924 -19.56 5.48 29.30
N ALA A 925 -19.80 6.50 30.13
CA ALA A 925 -18.78 7.50 30.48
C ALA A 925 -17.53 6.83 31.08
N GLY A 926 -16.35 7.22 30.59
CA GLY A 926 -15.06 6.67 31.03
C GLY A 926 -14.56 5.44 30.27
N ALA A 927 -15.37 4.85 29.39
CA ALA A 927 -14.92 3.72 28.56
C ALA A 927 -14.08 4.19 27.39
N VAL A 928 -12.92 3.55 27.22
CA VAL A 928 -11.99 3.81 26.11
C VAL A 928 -11.85 2.59 25.21
N ARG A 929 -12.14 1.39 25.74
CA ARG A 929 -12.13 0.13 24.98
C ARG A 929 -13.33 -0.74 25.31
N ALA A 930 -13.75 -1.56 24.36
CA ALA A 930 -14.79 -2.55 24.53
C ALA A 930 -14.41 -3.88 23.87
N PHE A 931 -14.94 -4.99 24.34
CA PHE A 931 -14.74 -6.29 23.70
C PHE A 931 -15.98 -7.17 23.82
N ILE A 932 -16.13 -8.08 22.86
CA ILE A 932 -17.27 -9.00 22.81
C ILE A 932 -17.06 -10.20 23.73
N HIS A 933 -18.11 -10.60 24.44
CA HIS A 933 -18.08 -11.71 25.38
C HIS A 933 -19.37 -12.54 25.30
N VAL A 934 -19.23 -13.86 25.22
CA VAL A 934 -20.35 -14.80 25.22
C VAL A 934 -20.23 -15.72 26.43
N SER A 935 -21.20 -15.63 27.34
CA SER A 935 -21.28 -16.43 28.56
C SER A 935 -22.35 -17.50 28.41
N SER A 936 -22.04 -18.75 28.71
CA SER A 936 -23.01 -19.85 28.74
C SER A 936 -23.06 -20.51 30.10
N TYR A 937 -24.27 -20.74 30.61
CA TYR A 937 -24.55 -21.32 31.92
C TYR A 937 -25.19 -22.68 31.76
N THR A 938 -24.83 -23.61 32.64
CA THR A 938 -25.31 -24.99 32.59
C THR A 938 -26.54 -25.21 33.47
N ASN A 939 -27.46 -26.09 33.07
CA ASN A 939 -28.64 -26.45 33.86
C ASN A 939 -28.56 -27.83 34.54
N ALA A 940 -27.54 -28.63 34.22
CA ALA A 940 -27.33 -29.97 34.77
C ALA A 940 -25.87 -30.44 34.51
N ALA A 941 -25.50 -31.59 35.06
CA ALA A 941 -24.27 -32.29 34.71
C ALA A 941 -24.36 -32.91 33.29
N GLY A 942 -23.25 -32.96 32.56
CA GLY A 942 -23.19 -33.54 31.22
C GLY A 942 -22.08 -32.94 30.34
N THR A 943 -21.92 -33.46 29.13
CA THR A 943 -20.96 -32.97 28.15
C THR A 943 -21.62 -32.12 27.08
N GLY A 944 -20.87 -31.18 26.52
CA GLY A 944 -21.40 -30.23 25.54
C GLY A 944 -20.32 -29.53 24.72
N ILE A 945 -20.79 -28.67 23.82
CA ILE A 945 -19.96 -27.89 22.89
C ILE A 945 -20.48 -26.47 22.85
N ASN A 946 -19.57 -25.51 23.00
CA ASN A 946 -19.84 -24.11 22.70
C ASN A 946 -18.92 -23.60 21.60
N ALA A 947 -19.43 -22.71 20.77
CA ALA A 947 -18.64 -22.04 19.75
C ALA A 947 -19.12 -20.60 19.52
N ILE A 948 -18.19 -19.75 19.11
CA ILE A 948 -18.43 -18.40 18.59
C ILE A 948 -17.90 -18.32 17.16
N ALA A 949 -18.65 -17.66 16.28
CA ALA A 949 -18.37 -17.48 14.87
C ALA A 949 -18.71 -16.06 14.41
N GLN A 950 -17.87 -15.49 13.54
CA GLN A 950 -18.06 -14.16 12.95
C GLN A 950 -18.39 -13.04 13.97
N PRO A 951 -17.68 -12.91 15.10
CA PRO A 951 -17.91 -11.81 16.04
C PRO A 951 -17.71 -10.44 15.38
N MET A 952 -18.61 -9.50 15.67
CA MET A 952 -18.59 -8.17 15.07
C MET A 952 -19.05 -7.10 16.05
N ILE A 953 -18.27 -6.02 16.12
CA ILE A 953 -18.62 -4.75 16.76
C ILE A 953 -18.47 -3.67 15.70
N SER A 954 -19.52 -2.90 15.45
CA SER A 954 -19.48 -1.74 14.54
C SER A 954 -20.13 -0.54 15.22
N SER A 955 -19.82 0.68 14.78
CA SER A 955 -20.56 1.84 15.27
C SER A 955 -21.96 1.86 14.67
N ALA A 956 -22.91 2.46 15.40
CA ALA A 956 -24.30 2.53 15.02
C ALA A 956 -24.85 3.94 15.25
N THR A 957 -25.74 4.38 14.37
CA THR A 957 -26.41 5.67 14.57
C THR A 957 -27.51 5.56 15.62
N ALA A 958 -27.90 6.69 16.23
CA ALA A 958 -28.99 6.74 17.21
C ALA A 958 -30.33 6.21 16.64
N SER A 959 -30.53 6.26 15.33
CA SER A 959 -31.76 5.83 14.65
C SER A 959 -31.66 4.44 14.01
N GLN A 960 -30.53 3.74 14.14
CA GLN A 960 -30.32 2.45 13.50
C GLN A 960 -31.12 1.34 14.18
N THR A 961 -31.88 0.59 13.38
CA THR A 961 -32.69 -0.56 13.82
C THR A 961 -32.29 -1.88 13.15
N LEU A 962 -31.48 -1.83 12.08
CA LEU A 962 -30.98 -2.99 11.34
C LEU A 962 -29.50 -3.23 11.65
N PHE A 963 -29.12 -4.49 11.81
CA PHE A 963 -27.72 -4.90 11.98
C PHE A 963 -27.03 -5.06 10.61
N PRO A 964 -25.75 -4.70 10.51
CA PRO A 964 -24.99 -4.85 9.27
C PRO A 964 -24.76 -6.33 8.91
N PRO A 965 -24.50 -6.65 7.63
CA PRO A 965 -24.02 -7.99 7.28
C PRO A 965 -22.66 -8.27 7.94
N PHE A 966 -22.37 -9.54 8.23
CA PHE A 966 -21.05 -9.94 8.76
C PHE A 966 -19.94 -9.58 7.75
N THR A 967 -18.98 -8.78 8.20
CA THR A 967 -17.78 -8.41 7.44
C THR A 967 -16.52 -8.88 8.16
N ALA A 968 -15.43 -9.07 7.41
CA ALA A 968 -14.13 -9.35 7.99
C ALA A 968 -13.67 -8.15 8.83
N GLY A 969 -13.03 -8.43 9.96
CA GLY A 969 -12.42 -7.41 10.81
C GLY A 969 -11.00 -7.07 10.34
N PRO A 970 -10.35 -6.08 10.97
CA PRO A 970 -9.02 -5.66 10.59
C PRO A 970 -8.00 -6.78 10.81
N VAL A 971 -6.99 -6.85 9.94
CA VAL A 971 -5.82 -7.74 10.07
C VAL A 971 -4.61 -6.95 10.56
N ASP A 972 -3.68 -7.58 11.28
CA ASP A 972 -2.46 -6.89 11.76
C ASP A 972 -1.62 -6.40 10.56
N GLY A 973 -1.42 -5.09 10.46
CA GLY A 973 -0.59 -4.46 9.41
C GLY A 973 -1.32 -3.57 8.41
N GLU A 974 -2.65 -3.41 8.51
CA GLU A 974 -3.38 -2.33 7.84
C GLU A 974 -3.61 -1.15 8.80
N ASP A 975 -3.37 0.07 8.30
CA ASP A 975 -3.34 1.31 9.09
C ASP A 975 -4.68 1.67 9.75
N GLY A 976 -4.64 1.86 11.08
CA GLY A 976 -5.69 2.46 11.89
C GLY A 976 -5.47 2.19 13.39
N SER A 977 -4.67 3.02 14.07
CA SER A 977 -4.39 2.88 15.51
C SER A 977 -5.68 2.79 16.36
N PRO A 978 -5.75 1.89 17.36
CA PRO A 978 -5.06 2.15 18.64
C PRO A 978 -4.34 0.93 19.25
N GLY A 979 -3.12 1.18 19.71
CA GLY A 979 -2.38 0.33 20.63
C GLY A 979 -1.22 -0.40 19.97
N ALA A 980 -0.02 0.17 20.09
CA ALA A 980 1.21 -0.62 20.11
C ALA A 980 1.06 -1.80 21.11
N PRO A 981 1.72 -2.94 20.87
CA PRO A 981 1.59 -4.13 21.72
C PRO A 981 1.80 -3.76 23.20
N GLY A 982 0.75 -3.95 24.01
CA GLY A 982 0.74 -3.63 25.43
C GLY A 982 1.62 -4.59 26.22
N THR A 983 2.63 -4.01 26.87
CA THR A 983 3.68 -4.60 27.68
C THR A 983 3.23 -4.92 29.12
N ASP A 984 2.26 -5.82 29.33
CA ASP A 984 2.06 -6.43 30.65
C ASP A 984 1.36 -7.78 30.56
N GLY A 985 2.05 -8.84 31.00
CA GLY A 985 1.55 -10.21 31.01
C GLY A 985 2.64 -11.25 30.80
N VAL A 986 2.60 -12.34 31.57
CA VAL A 986 3.46 -13.49 31.35
C VAL A 986 2.92 -14.26 30.14
N THR A 987 3.68 -14.25 29.06
CA THR A 987 3.38 -14.98 27.82
C THR A 987 4.37 -16.12 27.63
N ILE A 988 3.89 -17.21 27.03
CA ILE A 988 4.68 -18.40 26.73
C ILE A 988 4.57 -18.68 25.23
N SER A 989 5.72 -18.90 24.59
CA SER A 989 5.81 -19.22 23.17
C SER A 989 6.80 -20.37 22.95
N ALA A 990 6.63 -21.12 21.88
CA ALA A 990 7.56 -22.19 21.50
C ALA A 990 8.04 -22.00 20.06
N SER A 991 9.31 -22.31 19.82
CA SER A 991 9.94 -22.26 18.50
C SER A 991 10.70 -23.56 18.22
N PRO A 992 10.27 -24.36 17.24
CA PRO A 992 9.00 -24.26 16.51
C PRO A 992 7.78 -24.47 17.43
N PRO A 993 6.58 -23.96 17.07
CA PRO A 993 5.37 -24.03 17.91
C PRO A 993 4.77 -25.44 18.03
N SER A 994 5.19 -26.36 17.17
CA SER A 994 4.92 -27.80 17.28
C SER A 994 6.14 -28.57 16.79
N ILE A 995 6.32 -29.79 17.31
CA ILE A 995 7.39 -30.68 16.88
C ILE A 995 6.83 -31.53 15.75
N ILE A 996 7.36 -31.32 14.55
CA ILE A 996 6.96 -32.06 13.36
C ILE A 996 8.07 -33.02 13.00
N VAL A 997 7.73 -34.29 12.86
CA VAL A 997 8.63 -35.32 12.35
C VAL A 997 8.10 -35.87 11.03
N GLN A 998 9.00 -36.12 10.10
CA GLN A 998 8.62 -36.72 8.83
C GLN A 998 8.32 -38.20 9.03
N ALA A 999 7.19 -38.64 8.47
CA ALA A 999 6.78 -40.02 8.52
C ALA A 999 6.33 -40.50 7.16
N ASP A 1000 6.49 -41.79 6.91
CA ASP A 1000 5.93 -42.44 5.74
C ASP A 1000 4.39 -42.39 5.75
N ARG A 1001 3.80 -42.85 4.65
CA ARG A 1001 2.35 -42.87 4.43
C ARG A 1001 1.57 -43.66 5.50
N ASP A 1002 2.20 -44.62 6.17
CA ASP A 1002 1.62 -45.48 7.20
C ASP A 1002 1.92 -45.01 8.64
N GLY A 1003 2.63 -43.89 8.78
CA GLY A 1003 2.93 -43.28 10.07
C GLY A 1003 4.21 -43.81 10.73
N GLY A 1004 5.07 -44.54 10.02
CA GLY A 1004 6.43 -44.85 10.45
C GLY A 1004 7.34 -43.62 10.35
N VAL A 1005 7.98 -43.21 11.45
CA VAL A 1005 8.85 -42.01 11.45
C VAL A 1005 10.17 -42.34 10.76
N TYR A 1006 10.64 -41.48 9.86
CA TYR A 1006 11.91 -41.69 9.17
C TYR A 1006 13.10 -41.73 10.15
N SER A 1007 14.13 -42.50 9.81
CA SER A 1007 15.35 -42.59 10.62
C SER A 1007 16.02 -41.22 10.75
N GLY A 1008 16.53 -40.90 11.95
CA GLY A 1008 17.21 -39.64 12.25
C GLY A 1008 16.29 -38.44 12.57
N GLN A 1009 14.98 -38.62 12.62
CA GLN A 1009 14.03 -37.55 12.97
C GLN A 1009 13.92 -37.29 14.48
N PHE A 1010 14.39 -38.20 15.33
CA PHE A 1010 14.47 -38.02 16.78
C PHE A 1010 15.94 -38.09 17.27
N PRO A 1011 16.32 -37.34 18.32
CA PRO A 1011 15.49 -36.43 19.11
C PRO A 1011 15.15 -35.15 18.34
N ALA A 1012 13.88 -34.72 18.42
CA ALA A 1012 13.41 -33.48 17.82
C ALA A 1012 13.16 -32.46 18.93
N THR A 1013 13.59 -31.22 18.73
CA THR A 1013 13.60 -30.21 19.78
C THR A 1013 12.80 -28.97 19.45
N ALA A 1014 12.22 -28.35 20.47
CA ALA A 1014 11.62 -27.02 20.40
C ALA A 1014 11.97 -26.22 21.64
N GLN A 1015 12.25 -24.93 21.48
CA GLN A 1015 12.63 -24.04 22.58
C GLN A 1015 11.42 -23.25 23.06
N ILE A 1016 11.14 -23.29 24.37
CA ILE A 1016 10.15 -22.43 25.00
C ILE A 1016 10.80 -21.13 25.43
N THR A 1017 10.12 -20.02 25.13
CA THR A 1017 10.46 -18.67 25.59
C THR A 1017 9.30 -18.12 26.39
N VAL A 1018 9.60 -17.65 27.61
CA VAL A 1018 8.67 -16.97 28.50
C VAL A 1018 9.03 -15.50 28.56
N LEU A 1019 8.06 -14.63 28.27
CA LEU A 1019 8.21 -13.19 28.39
C LEU A 1019 7.27 -12.69 29.49
N ASP A 1020 7.71 -11.76 30.35
CA ASP A 1020 6.81 -10.95 31.18
C ASP A 1020 6.83 -9.53 30.60
N GLY A 1021 5.73 -9.13 29.97
CA GLY A 1021 5.75 -7.99 29.03
C GLY A 1021 6.73 -8.26 27.88
N ASN A 1022 7.76 -7.41 27.73
CA ASN A 1022 8.81 -7.58 26.71
C ASN A 1022 10.11 -8.22 27.26
N ALA A 1023 10.19 -8.51 28.56
CA ALA A 1023 11.39 -9.05 29.17
C ALA A 1023 11.41 -10.58 29.06
N ASN A 1024 12.48 -11.15 28.51
CA ASN A 1024 12.67 -12.60 28.50
C ASN A 1024 13.06 -13.11 29.89
N VAL A 1025 12.13 -13.80 30.53
CA VAL A 1025 12.26 -14.34 31.89
C VAL A 1025 12.42 -15.86 31.91
N THR A 1026 12.64 -16.50 30.75
CA THR A 1026 12.75 -17.96 30.58
C THR A 1026 13.71 -18.60 31.57
N GLU A 1027 14.90 -18.01 31.77
CA GLU A 1027 15.93 -18.54 32.68
C GLU A 1027 15.50 -18.46 34.17
N SER A 1028 14.59 -17.54 34.49
CA SER A 1028 14.03 -17.37 35.84
C SER A 1028 12.82 -18.29 36.11
N CYS A 1029 12.36 -19.04 35.11
CA CYS A 1029 11.22 -19.94 35.24
C CYS A 1029 11.63 -21.35 35.67
N THR A 1030 10.65 -22.10 36.19
CA THR A 1030 10.74 -23.56 36.40
C THR A 1030 9.78 -24.27 35.46
N PHE A 1031 10.26 -25.37 34.85
CA PHE A 1031 9.53 -26.13 33.84
C PHE A 1031 9.23 -27.53 34.34
N SER A 1032 8.08 -28.07 33.97
CA SER A 1032 7.75 -29.48 34.16
C SER A 1032 7.03 -29.99 32.94
N SER A 1033 7.15 -31.28 32.64
CA SER A 1033 6.49 -31.86 31.47
C SER A 1033 5.73 -33.13 31.83
N SER A 1034 4.58 -33.33 31.20
CA SER A 1034 3.88 -34.61 31.17
C SER A 1034 3.58 -34.98 29.72
N THR A 1035 3.54 -36.27 29.40
CA THR A 1035 3.34 -36.74 28.02
C THR A 1035 2.00 -37.46 27.86
N GLY A 1036 1.45 -37.42 26.65
CA GLY A 1036 0.19 -38.07 26.31
C GLY A 1036 0.05 -38.37 24.83
N GLY A 1037 -0.89 -39.24 24.46
CA GLY A 1037 -1.13 -39.61 23.06
C GLY A 1037 0.00 -40.42 22.41
N GLY A 1038 0.83 -41.10 23.20
CA GLY A 1038 1.90 -41.99 22.74
C GLY A 1038 3.28 -41.33 22.60
N ALA A 1039 3.39 -39.99 22.57
CA ALA A 1039 4.70 -39.31 22.53
C ALA A 1039 5.51 -39.55 23.81
N THR A 1040 6.84 -39.66 23.68
CA THR A 1040 7.78 -39.56 24.81
C THR A 1040 8.68 -38.34 24.63
N GLY A 1041 9.05 -37.69 25.74
CA GLY A 1041 9.89 -36.51 25.72
C GLY A 1041 9.95 -35.81 27.08
N SER A 1042 10.78 -34.78 27.18
CA SER A 1042 11.04 -34.03 28.42
C SER A 1042 11.28 -32.55 28.14
N VAL A 1043 11.18 -31.70 29.17
CA VAL A 1043 11.63 -30.30 29.15
C VAL A 1043 12.82 -30.09 30.08
N SER A 1044 13.85 -29.36 29.62
CA SER A 1044 15.06 -29.08 30.39
C SER A 1044 14.86 -27.94 31.40
N ASN A 1045 15.44 -28.10 32.59
CA ASN A 1045 15.60 -27.05 33.61
C ASN A 1045 17.08 -26.63 33.79
N ALA A 1046 18.01 -27.18 33.02
CA ALA A 1046 19.42 -26.89 33.15
C ALA A 1046 19.76 -25.49 32.60
N ALA A 1047 20.61 -24.74 33.32
CA ALA A 1047 21.03 -23.40 32.91
C ALA A 1047 21.61 -23.40 31.48
N GLY A 1048 21.17 -22.45 30.65
CA GLY A 1048 21.56 -22.34 29.24
C GLY A 1048 20.76 -23.23 28.28
N THR A 1049 19.92 -24.14 28.78
CA THR A 1049 18.97 -24.93 27.99
C THR A 1049 17.56 -24.94 28.59
N LYS A 1050 17.26 -24.00 29.50
CA LYS A 1050 15.96 -23.95 30.18
C LYS A 1050 14.83 -23.76 29.17
N GLY A 1051 13.78 -24.57 29.30
CA GLY A 1051 12.65 -24.54 28.38
C GLY A 1051 12.87 -25.30 27.06
N LEU A 1052 14.03 -25.94 26.85
CA LEU A 1052 14.25 -26.82 25.71
C LEU A 1052 13.41 -28.10 25.88
N VAL A 1053 12.43 -28.27 25.01
CA VAL A 1053 11.59 -29.46 24.91
C VAL A 1053 12.23 -30.43 23.94
N THR A 1054 12.39 -31.68 24.34
CA THR A 1054 12.97 -32.75 23.52
C THR A 1054 11.96 -33.89 23.41
N ALA A 1055 11.44 -34.12 22.20
CA ALA A 1055 10.68 -35.32 21.87
C ALA A 1055 11.64 -36.44 21.48
N THR A 1056 11.46 -37.62 22.07
CA THR A 1056 12.35 -38.78 21.89
C THR A 1056 11.70 -39.92 21.10
N SER A 1057 10.37 -40.03 21.11
CA SER A 1057 9.67 -40.99 20.25
C SER A 1057 8.21 -40.60 20.02
N LEU A 1058 7.64 -41.12 18.93
CA LEU A 1058 6.21 -41.10 18.65
C LEU A 1058 5.78 -42.44 17.99
N PRO A 1059 5.51 -43.48 18.79
CA PRO A 1059 5.38 -44.87 18.35
C PRO A 1059 4.04 -45.22 17.70
N SER A 1060 2.97 -44.43 17.91
CA SER A 1060 1.64 -44.75 17.35
C SER A 1060 1.48 -44.26 15.90
N PRO A 1061 1.07 -45.10 14.94
CA PRO A 1061 0.92 -44.72 13.54
C PRO A 1061 -0.22 -43.72 13.27
N ASN A 1062 -1.21 -43.59 14.18
CA ASN A 1062 -2.47 -42.88 13.90
C ASN A 1062 -2.88 -41.82 14.94
N ILE A 1063 -2.03 -41.46 15.91
CA ILE A 1063 -2.37 -40.46 16.94
C ILE A 1063 -1.27 -39.40 17.02
N ALA A 1064 -1.66 -38.13 16.92
CA ALA A 1064 -0.80 -37.00 17.26
C ALA A 1064 -0.53 -37.04 18.78
N GLY A 1065 0.73 -37.24 19.17
CA GLY A 1065 1.14 -37.22 20.56
C GLY A 1065 1.35 -35.79 21.03
N TYR A 1066 1.48 -35.59 22.34
CA TYR A 1066 1.76 -34.26 22.89
C TYR A 1066 2.60 -34.33 24.14
N ILE A 1067 3.35 -33.25 24.37
CA ILE A 1067 4.09 -32.96 25.59
C ILE A 1067 3.45 -31.72 26.20
N MET A 1068 2.77 -31.88 27.33
CA MET A 1068 2.30 -30.74 28.12
C MET A 1068 3.49 -30.18 28.88
N VAL A 1069 3.77 -28.90 28.71
CA VAL A 1069 4.81 -28.19 29.45
C VAL A 1069 4.16 -27.17 30.36
N THR A 1070 4.33 -27.36 31.66
CA THR A 1070 3.87 -26.41 32.68
C THR A 1070 5.05 -25.57 33.14
N VAL A 1071 4.87 -24.26 33.10
CA VAL A 1071 5.87 -23.25 33.43
C VAL A 1071 5.39 -22.43 34.61
N THR A 1072 6.26 -22.25 35.60
CA THR A 1072 5.99 -21.45 36.79
C THR A 1072 6.99 -20.32 36.91
N TYR A 1073 6.48 -19.09 37.00
CA TYR A 1073 7.25 -17.85 37.22
C TYR A 1073 6.62 -17.06 38.38
N GLY A 1074 7.31 -16.99 39.53
CA GLY A 1074 6.73 -16.48 40.76
C GLY A 1074 5.51 -17.30 41.20
N ALA A 1075 4.36 -16.65 41.42
CA ALA A 1075 3.08 -17.29 41.77
C ALA A 1075 2.22 -17.65 40.55
N LYS A 1076 2.68 -17.38 39.33
CA LYS A 1076 1.94 -17.58 38.08
C LYS A 1076 2.34 -18.93 37.46
N THR A 1077 1.34 -19.73 37.06
CA THR A 1077 1.55 -21.01 36.37
C THR A 1077 0.82 -21.00 35.03
N LEU A 1078 1.54 -21.31 33.94
CA LEU A 1078 0.99 -21.44 32.60
C LEU A 1078 1.28 -22.85 32.07
N THR A 1079 0.39 -23.41 31.26
CA THR A 1079 0.63 -24.72 30.62
C THR A 1079 0.47 -24.59 29.11
N LEU A 1080 1.47 -25.06 28.38
CA LEU A 1080 1.51 -25.10 26.92
C LEU A 1080 1.45 -26.55 26.46
N ARG A 1081 0.57 -26.85 25.50
CA ARG A 1081 0.52 -28.16 24.85
C ARG A 1081 1.40 -28.15 23.60
N MET A 1082 2.56 -28.80 23.68
CA MET A 1082 3.40 -29.03 22.51
C MET A 1082 2.91 -30.27 21.76
N ASN A 1083 2.33 -30.08 20.58
CA ASN A 1083 1.95 -31.20 19.72
C ASN A 1083 3.20 -31.81 19.06
N VAL A 1084 3.28 -33.14 19.08
CA VAL A 1084 4.26 -33.93 18.32
C VAL A 1084 3.49 -34.63 17.21
N SER A 1085 3.70 -34.16 15.99
CA SER A 1085 2.88 -34.53 14.84
C SER A 1085 3.73 -35.12 13.72
N LYS A 1086 3.12 -36.03 12.96
CA LYS A 1086 3.73 -36.64 11.77
C LYS A 1086 3.26 -35.89 10.54
N VAL A 1087 4.18 -35.44 9.70
CA VAL A 1087 3.84 -35.04 8.33
C VAL A 1087 4.03 -36.28 7.46
N ARG A 1088 2.94 -36.67 6.79
CA ARG A 1088 2.92 -37.80 5.85
C ARG A 1088 3.09 -37.27 4.44
N ASP A 1089 3.86 -37.97 3.62
CA ASP A 1089 4.07 -37.60 2.22
C ASP A 1089 2.78 -37.73 1.40
N GLY A 1090 2.05 -36.62 1.31
CA GLY A 1090 1.43 -36.08 0.08
C GLY A 1090 0.25 -36.82 -0.56
N THR A 1091 -0.87 -36.10 -0.59
CA THR A 1091 -2.07 -36.15 -1.46
C THR A 1091 -1.86 -36.50 -2.95
N ASN A 1092 -2.88 -37.16 -3.54
CA ASN A 1092 -3.03 -37.51 -4.97
C ASN A 1092 -2.69 -36.36 -5.96
N PRO A 1093 -1.78 -36.57 -6.94
CA PRO A 1093 -1.72 -35.77 -8.16
C PRO A 1093 -2.72 -36.30 -9.21
N SER A 1094 -3.35 -35.41 -9.97
CA SER A 1094 -4.26 -35.76 -11.08
C SER A 1094 -3.55 -36.61 -12.14
N ALA A 1095 -4.23 -37.62 -12.70
CA ALA A 1095 -3.65 -38.49 -13.71
C ALA A 1095 -4.61 -38.72 -14.88
N ALA A 1096 -4.07 -38.56 -16.09
CA ALA A 1096 -4.74 -38.76 -17.37
C ALA A 1096 -5.14 -40.24 -17.61
N TYR A 1097 -4.53 -41.19 -16.89
CA TYR A 1097 -4.82 -42.62 -16.98
C TYR A 1097 -5.03 -43.26 -15.59
N PRO A 1098 -6.02 -44.17 -15.44
CA PRO A 1098 -6.33 -44.81 -14.16
C PRO A 1098 -5.21 -45.74 -13.68
N ALA A 1099 -5.04 -45.87 -12.37
CA ALA A 1099 -4.12 -46.84 -11.80
C ALA A 1099 -4.65 -48.28 -11.94
N VAL A 1100 -3.75 -49.23 -12.19
CA VAL A 1100 -4.06 -50.67 -12.32
C VAL A 1100 -3.39 -51.44 -11.19
N PRO A 1101 -4.11 -52.30 -10.43
CA PRO A 1101 -3.51 -53.12 -9.38
C PRO A 1101 -2.41 -54.05 -9.92
N VAL A 1102 -1.33 -54.25 -9.16
CA VAL A 1102 -0.22 -55.15 -9.54
C VAL A 1102 0.15 -56.11 -8.40
N GLY A 1103 0.85 -57.20 -8.72
CA GLY A 1103 1.30 -58.20 -7.73
C GLY A 1103 2.60 -58.91 -8.10
N LEU A 1104 2.89 -60.06 -7.48
CA LEU A 1104 4.08 -60.89 -7.74
C LEU A 1104 3.98 -61.70 -9.05
N THR A 1105 3.27 -61.16 -10.03
CA THR A 1105 3.02 -61.75 -11.34
C THR A 1105 3.18 -60.68 -12.40
N THR A 1106 3.35 -61.09 -13.65
CA THR A 1106 3.33 -60.17 -14.78
C THR A 1106 1.93 -59.59 -14.95
N THR A 1107 1.81 -58.27 -14.91
CA THR A 1107 0.56 -57.53 -15.08
C THR A 1107 0.74 -56.48 -16.17
N ALA A 1108 -0.02 -56.59 -17.26
CA ALA A 1108 0.01 -55.61 -18.34
C ALA A 1108 -1.05 -54.52 -18.10
N TYR A 1109 -0.73 -53.29 -18.51
CA TYR A 1109 -1.71 -52.22 -18.51
C TYR A 1109 -2.72 -52.49 -19.64
N PRO A 1110 -4.04 -52.43 -19.37
CA PRO A 1110 -5.04 -53.03 -20.24
C PRO A 1110 -5.18 -52.34 -21.59
N ASN A 1111 -4.86 -51.05 -21.69
CA ASN A 1111 -5.02 -50.26 -22.91
C ASN A 1111 -3.66 -49.75 -23.40
N PRO A 1112 -3.29 -49.98 -24.67
CA PRO A 1112 -2.13 -49.33 -25.27
C PRO A 1112 -2.26 -47.80 -25.23
N ILE A 1113 -1.15 -47.10 -24.99
CA ILE A 1113 -1.10 -45.64 -24.80
C ILE A 1113 -0.53 -45.01 -26.07
N PRO A 1114 -1.32 -44.22 -26.83
CA PRO A 1114 -0.81 -43.50 -27.99
C PRO A 1114 -0.01 -42.28 -27.52
N LEU A 1115 1.19 -42.09 -28.09
CA LEU A 1115 2.06 -40.94 -27.86
C LEU A 1115 2.39 -40.27 -29.18
N ASP A 1116 2.26 -38.95 -29.23
CA ASP A 1116 2.76 -38.15 -30.35
C ASP A 1116 4.29 -38.03 -30.30
N GLY A 1117 4.91 -37.66 -31.42
CA GLY A 1117 6.36 -37.55 -31.52
C GLY A 1117 6.95 -36.57 -30.49
N GLY A 1118 7.95 -37.03 -29.73
CA GLY A 1118 8.60 -36.24 -28.68
C GLY A 1118 7.89 -36.24 -27.32
N GLN A 1119 6.70 -36.83 -27.19
CA GLN A 1119 6.04 -36.99 -25.89
C GLN A 1119 6.77 -38.05 -25.03
N THR A 1120 6.85 -37.80 -23.73
CA THR A 1120 7.48 -38.71 -22.76
C THR A 1120 6.43 -39.29 -21.83
N LEU A 1121 6.26 -40.62 -21.89
CA LEU A 1121 5.45 -41.41 -20.98
C LEU A 1121 6.22 -41.67 -19.69
N THR A 1122 5.61 -41.37 -18.54
CA THR A 1122 6.14 -41.70 -17.22
C THR A 1122 5.24 -42.73 -16.55
N VAL A 1123 5.80 -43.80 -16.00
CA VAL A 1123 5.07 -44.88 -15.34
C VAL A 1123 5.55 -45.04 -13.92
N TRP A 1124 4.65 -44.87 -12.96
CA TRP A 1124 4.91 -45.14 -11.56
C TRP A 1124 4.35 -46.50 -11.18
N ALA A 1125 5.11 -47.29 -10.42
CA ALA A 1125 4.58 -48.51 -9.83
C ALA A 1125 5.02 -48.69 -8.38
N VAL A 1126 4.10 -49.20 -7.57
CA VAL A 1126 4.31 -49.57 -6.18
C VAL A 1126 3.91 -51.02 -6.02
N LEU A 1127 4.81 -51.83 -5.48
CA LEU A 1127 4.54 -53.20 -5.06
C LEU A 1127 4.76 -53.30 -3.57
N ASP A 1128 3.69 -53.51 -2.83
CA ASP A 1128 3.63 -53.45 -1.38
C ASP A 1128 3.27 -54.83 -0.80
N GLY A 1129 4.18 -55.38 -0.01
CA GLY A 1129 4.10 -56.72 0.58
C GLY A 1129 3.92 -56.63 2.09
N ILE A 1130 2.83 -57.23 2.58
CA ILE A 1130 2.43 -57.25 3.99
C ILE A 1130 2.38 -58.68 4.53
N ASN A 1131 2.45 -58.82 5.85
CA ASN A 1131 2.35 -60.09 6.58
C ASN A 1131 3.29 -61.21 6.08
N PRO A 1132 4.62 -60.99 5.96
CA PRO A 1132 5.54 -62.05 5.60
C PRO A 1132 5.68 -63.10 6.70
N THR A 1133 5.67 -64.36 6.29
CA THR A 1133 5.76 -65.56 7.17
C THR A 1133 7.17 -66.17 7.20
N GLY A 1134 8.14 -65.57 6.51
CA GLY A 1134 9.55 -65.98 6.45
C GLY A 1134 10.39 -64.94 5.72
N GLY A 1135 11.70 -65.17 5.62
CA GLY A 1135 12.64 -64.24 4.99
C GLY A 1135 12.77 -64.42 3.46
N GLY A 1136 12.96 -63.31 2.74
CA GLY A 1136 13.18 -63.32 1.29
C GLY A 1136 13.34 -61.92 0.70
N THR A 1137 13.34 -61.83 -0.63
CA THR A 1137 13.41 -60.59 -1.38
C THR A 1137 12.26 -60.55 -2.37
N MET A 1138 11.54 -59.42 -2.40
CA MET A 1138 10.56 -59.12 -3.45
C MET A 1138 11.18 -58.13 -4.45
N SER A 1139 10.91 -58.34 -5.73
CA SER A 1139 11.46 -57.53 -6.81
C SER A 1139 10.37 -57.09 -7.77
N GLY A 1140 10.54 -55.92 -8.37
CA GLY A 1140 9.65 -55.37 -9.38
C GLY A 1140 10.43 -54.82 -10.57
N SER A 1141 9.84 -54.90 -11.76
CA SER A 1141 10.37 -54.23 -12.96
C SER A 1141 9.27 -53.70 -13.87
N LEU A 1142 9.52 -52.55 -14.49
CA LEU A 1142 8.70 -51.88 -15.48
C LEU A 1142 9.29 -52.06 -16.88
N GLN A 1143 8.45 -52.51 -17.80
CA GLN A 1143 8.83 -52.75 -19.18
C GLN A 1143 7.80 -52.17 -20.13
N TYR A 1144 8.25 -51.83 -21.34
CA TYR A 1144 7.42 -51.34 -22.42
C TYR A 1144 7.61 -52.17 -23.69
N SER A 1145 6.58 -52.19 -24.54
CA SER A 1145 6.63 -52.73 -25.89
C SER A 1145 5.94 -51.74 -26.85
N LEU A 1146 6.42 -51.70 -28.09
CA LEU A 1146 5.88 -50.86 -29.16
C LEU A 1146 4.93 -51.69 -30.02
N ASP A 1147 3.80 -51.10 -30.39
CA ASP A 1147 2.85 -51.60 -31.39
C ASP A 1147 2.40 -53.07 -31.18
N GLY A 1148 2.27 -53.49 -29.92
CA GLY A 1148 1.81 -54.84 -29.56
C GLY A 1148 2.82 -55.96 -29.85
N GLY A 1149 4.10 -55.64 -30.03
CA GLY A 1149 5.16 -56.61 -30.26
C GLY A 1149 5.40 -57.57 -29.08
N SER A 1150 6.03 -58.72 -29.37
CA SER A 1150 6.42 -59.73 -28.36
C SER A 1150 7.73 -59.39 -27.62
N SER A 1151 8.47 -58.38 -28.09
CA SER A 1151 9.70 -57.88 -27.47
C SER A 1151 9.38 -56.84 -26.39
N TRP A 1152 9.96 -57.01 -25.20
CA TRP A 1152 9.75 -56.12 -24.05
C TRP A 1152 11.07 -55.50 -23.62
N ASN A 1153 11.12 -54.18 -23.60
CA ASN A 1153 12.29 -53.40 -23.24
C ASN A 1153 12.12 -52.82 -21.83
N ALA A 1154 13.22 -52.72 -21.08
CA ALA A 1154 13.21 -51.99 -19.81
C ALA A 1154 12.94 -50.50 -20.06
N MET A 1155 12.11 -49.88 -19.24
CA MET A 1155 11.93 -48.42 -19.29
C MET A 1155 13.19 -47.70 -18.77
N GLY A 1156 13.40 -46.44 -19.14
CA GLY A 1156 14.43 -45.60 -18.52
C GLY A 1156 14.09 -45.26 -17.06
N GLY A 1157 15.02 -44.70 -16.29
CA GLY A 1157 14.80 -44.34 -14.87
C GLY A 1157 15.00 -45.50 -13.89
N THR A 1158 14.37 -45.43 -12.71
CA THR A 1158 14.34 -46.51 -11.70
C THR A 1158 13.29 -47.56 -12.06
N SER A 1159 13.45 -48.17 -13.24
CA SER A 1159 12.51 -49.14 -13.81
C SER A 1159 12.64 -50.55 -13.25
N SER A 1160 13.57 -50.82 -12.32
CA SER A 1160 13.63 -52.06 -11.56
C SER A 1160 14.15 -51.82 -10.14
N GLY A 1161 13.75 -52.68 -9.21
CA GLY A 1161 14.09 -52.54 -7.81
C GLY A 1161 13.71 -53.76 -7.00
N SER A 1162 14.29 -53.90 -5.81
CA SER A 1162 14.05 -55.03 -4.92
C SER A 1162 14.08 -54.60 -3.46
N ALA A 1163 13.25 -55.22 -2.63
CA ALA A 1163 13.18 -55.01 -1.19
C ALA A 1163 13.28 -56.35 -0.45
N PRO A 1164 14.20 -56.50 0.53
CA PRO A 1164 14.20 -57.65 1.42
C PRO A 1164 13.02 -57.56 2.41
N PHE A 1165 12.51 -58.71 2.85
CA PHE A 1165 11.53 -58.83 3.92
C PHE A 1165 11.92 -59.94 4.89
N ALA A 1166 11.62 -59.75 6.17
CA ALA A 1166 11.77 -60.72 7.25
C ALA A 1166 10.41 -60.97 7.92
N VAL A 1167 10.30 -61.99 8.79
CA VAL A 1167 9.04 -62.34 9.46
C VAL A 1167 8.45 -61.14 10.18
N GLY A 1168 7.21 -60.77 9.84
CA GLY A 1168 6.51 -59.64 10.46
C GLY A 1168 6.89 -58.25 9.95
N GLU A 1169 7.88 -58.12 9.05
CA GLU A 1169 8.34 -56.83 8.52
C GLU A 1169 7.84 -56.60 7.08
N PRO A 1170 6.95 -55.63 6.83
CA PRO A 1170 6.48 -55.35 5.47
C PRO A 1170 7.62 -54.86 4.57
N ALA A 1171 7.46 -55.01 3.25
CA ALA A 1171 8.42 -54.55 2.27
C ALA A 1171 7.72 -53.90 1.08
N SER A 1172 8.30 -52.81 0.56
CA SER A 1172 7.72 -52.04 -0.54
C SER A 1172 8.79 -51.75 -1.60
N VAL A 1173 8.43 -51.93 -2.87
CA VAL A 1173 9.26 -51.61 -4.03
C VAL A 1173 8.59 -50.49 -4.82
N HIS A 1174 9.28 -49.36 -4.98
CA HIS A 1174 8.79 -48.19 -5.72
C HIS A 1174 9.61 -48.01 -7.00
N LEU A 1175 8.95 -47.96 -8.14
CA LEU A 1175 9.56 -47.86 -9.46
C LEU A 1175 9.06 -46.64 -10.22
N ASN A 1176 9.93 -46.04 -11.01
CA ASN A 1176 9.60 -44.96 -11.93
C ASN A 1176 10.29 -45.24 -13.28
N GLY A 1177 9.48 -45.52 -14.30
CA GLY A 1177 9.91 -45.83 -15.65
C GLY A 1177 9.57 -44.70 -16.62
N THR A 1178 10.50 -44.32 -17.51
CA THR A 1178 10.24 -43.34 -18.57
C THR A 1178 10.48 -43.90 -19.97
N TYR A 1179 9.70 -43.41 -20.94
CA TYR A 1179 9.89 -43.68 -22.36
C TYR A 1179 9.53 -42.44 -23.19
N THR A 1180 10.39 -42.03 -24.11
CA THR A 1180 10.13 -40.89 -25.02
C THR A 1180 9.87 -41.41 -26.43
N ALA A 1181 8.72 -41.03 -27.00
CA ALA A 1181 8.34 -41.44 -28.35
C ALA A 1181 9.22 -40.77 -29.41
N PRO A 1182 9.69 -41.51 -30.43
CA PRO A 1182 10.42 -40.94 -31.57
C PRO A 1182 9.52 -39.98 -32.35
N SER A 1183 10.09 -39.13 -33.20
CA SER A 1183 9.38 -38.03 -33.89
C SER A 1183 8.15 -38.43 -34.71
N GLY A 1184 8.00 -39.70 -35.07
CA GLY A 1184 6.82 -40.24 -35.78
C GLY A 1184 5.64 -40.65 -34.87
N GLY A 1185 5.75 -40.52 -33.55
CA GLY A 1185 4.78 -41.06 -32.59
C GLY A 1185 4.93 -42.58 -32.39
N ALA A 1186 4.31 -43.12 -31.35
CA ALA A 1186 4.32 -44.56 -31.06
C ALA A 1186 3.11 -44.97 -30.20
N THR A 1187 2.64 -46.21 -30.37
CA THR A 1187 1.68 -46.81 -29.42
C THR A 1187 2.43 -47.70 -28.45
N VAL A 1188 2.41 -47.34 -27.17
CA VAL A 1188 3.21 -47.99 -26.12
C VAL A 1188 2.33 -48.84 -25.21
N THR A 1189 2.68 -50.11 -25.06
CA THR A 1189 2.09 -50.98 -24.03
C THR A 1189 3.07 -51.13 -22.89
N VAL A 1190 2.61 -50.99 -21.64
CA VAL A 1190 3.46 -51.10 -20.45
C VAL A 1190 3.04 -52.28 -19.58
N ARG A 1191 4.00 -52.90 -18.90
CA ARG A 1191 3.76 -53.97 -17.94
C ARG A 1191 4.63 -53.85 -16.70
N PHE A 1192 4.11 -54.38 -15.60
CA PHE A 1192 4.83 -54.62 -14.37
C PHE A 1192 5.13 -56.12 -14.22
N ILE A 1193 6.35 -56.47 -13.81
CA ILE A 1193 6.72 -57.83 -13.44
C ILE A 1193 7.15 -57.83 -11.99
N GLY A 1194 6.36 -58.45 -11.13
CA GLY A 1194 6.74 -58.74 -9.74
C GLY A 1194 7.28 -60.16 -9.61
N SER A 1195 8.27 -60.35 -8.74
CA SER A 1195 8.78 -61.67 -8.37
C SER A 1195 9.22 -61.71 -6.91
N LYS A 1196 9.36 -62.91 -6.36
CA LYS A 1196 9.75 -63.14 -4.97
C LYS A 1196 10.68 -64.34 -4.89
N VAL A 1197 11.74 -64.20 -4.12
CA VAL A 1197 12.74 -65.25 -3.83
C VAL A 1197 12.86 -65.41 -2.32
N GLY A 1198 12.78 -66.64 -1.79
CA GLY A 1198 12.91 -66.92 -0.34
C GLY A 1198 11.81 -67.84 0.21
N ALA A 1199 12.00 -68.32 1.44
CA ALA A 1199 11.29 -69.49 2.00
C ALA A 1199 9.95 -69.18 2.73
N GLY A 1200 9.55 -67.92 2.90
CA GLY A 1200 8.28 -67.55 3.55
C GLY A 1200 7.26 -66.98 2.57
N ASN A 1201 5.95 -67.01 2.84
CA ASN A 1201 4.92 -66.32 2.03
C ASN A 1201 4.86 -64.82 2.37
N ILE A 1202 4.48 -63.96 1.41
CA ILE A 1202 4.21 -62.52 1.63
C ILE A 1202 2.92 -62.17 0.89
N THR A 1203 2.02 -61.43 1.53
CA THR A 1203 0.72 -61.06 0.96
C THR A 1203 0.86 -59.73 0.25
N ILE A 1204 0.39 -59.62 -0.99
CA ILE A 1204 0.40 -58.34 -1.70
C ILE A 1204 -0.79 -57.49 -1.26
N SER A 1205 -0.47 -56.29 -0.81
CA SER A 1205 -1.42 -55.27 -0.37
C SER A 1205 -2.23 -54.73 -1.56
N SER A 1206 -3.50 -54.38 -1.31
CA SER A 1206 -4.36 -53.70 -2.29
C SER A 1206 -3.84 -52.32 -2.69
N ARG A 1207 -2.78 -51.83 -2.04
CA ARG A 1207 -2.05 -50.60 -2.35
C ARG A 1207 -0.99 -50.78 -3.43
N SER A 1208 -0.82 -51.99 -3.96
CA SER A 1208 0.09 -52.25 -5.07
C SER A 1208 -0.57 -51.85 -6.38
N TYR A 1209 0.02 -50.91 -7.12
CA TYR A 1209 -0.51 -50.43 -8.40
C TYR A 1209 0.60 -50.04 -9.37
N MET A 1210 0.25 -49.93 -10.65
CA MET A 1210 1.02 -49.20 -11.67
C MET A 1210 0.13 -48.15 -12.33
N GLN A 1211 0.72 -47.01 -12.68
CA GLN A 1211 0.01 -45.87 -13.24
C GLN A 1211 0.89 -45.15 -14.29
N PRO A 1212 0.46 -45.15 -15.57
CA PRO A 1212 1.07 -44.34 -16.61
C PRO A 1212 0.58 -42.88 -16.56
N LYS A 1213 1.42 -41.95 -17.01
CA LYS A 1213 1.12 -40.53 -17.19
C LYS A 1213 1.72 -39.98 -18.47
#